data_AF-Q4C1N8-F1
#
_entry.id   AF-Q4C1N8-F1
#
_cell.length_a   1.000
_cell.length_b   1.000
_cell.length_c   1.000
_cell.angle_alpha   90.00
_cell.angle_beta   90.00
_cell.angle_gamma   90.00
#
_symmetry.space_group_name_H-M   'P 1'
#
loop_
_entity.id
_entity.type
_entity.pdbx_description
1 polymer ?
#
loop_
_entity_poly.entity_id
_entity_poly.type
_entity_poly.pdbx_seq_one_letter_code
_entity_poly.pdbx_strand_id
1 'polypeptide(L)'
;MTPKDIIETLNEWLYKHRISIAIAILYTVVAISLMAPMASSRIINGMFGDTASHVGYVAQARTAIIEGQFPLRVAPLEGNSWRYPGFQFYSQLPYFIGGWFYKLVTPNNPYEAYKLVIILALIIGGFYTYRLGYQLTKSRIASILGGIAYMSAPYLLNNIHARGAFTEAIAQGILPVVLYYVIQCYLTGKRRYLIISSISWFCLAVTHIITFVYGSLFIGLLALVVIIQTRKTDFSFKRLIAPFQSYGLGWLLGFYFLAPVVFISPYLSIRRQLEVINPFSTNTYTPLANLLSPTSLPPEPSQSGLAGTYGLHPAIGWILLAAWGVTMYYHYFAPSLPPKLQETRPYMLGLLWVFGVSLFLTWSPVDIWSILPRQLWVTQFTFRFLTHVMWAGSLLTAYAMVLIFRRRLDRRHLIIGILVIVLASRPWLPAPKGNLTVDQLKQEPLFRYSGALDYLYRPPIRTLYGKAELPLLSPDWIPGYGTWNTFVNHPLILDAELRYPAWEEGENPVIFIEGEVPLERIANTAALEVHFDGKVIASFPLVSRELKEKVPLPPLDDSKNDFGLKFVVNGATHDGQPLNIRVKRLYLDGMLAKNTLMPVSETEPNCEQKGVSTVCEITVTEEANIVQLPVLYYPDMLKVRVNGQPSQRPFAVHHHDYNLTSLDLKPGTYTIKTTFHGLAWANWISGLAWLGLIGLIISPKIGRSKD
;
A
#
# COMPACT_ATOMS: atom_id res chain seq x y z
N MET A 1 -6.95 -44.57 -16.83
CA MET A 1 -6.87 -44.52 -15.36
C MET A 1 -8.28 -44.73 -14.85
N THR A 2 -8.53 -45.86 -14.19
CA THR A 2 -9.86 -46.19 -13.66
C THR A 2 -10.16 -45.34 -12.40
N PRO A 3 -11.43 -45.17 -11.99
CA PRO A 3 -11.76 -44.50 -10.73
C PRO A 3 -11.05 -45.13 -9.51
N LYS A 4 -10.80 -46.45 -9.56
CA LYS A 4 -10.05 -47.19 -8.54
C LYS A 4 -8.57 -46.76 -8.50
N ASP A 5 -7.92 -46.65 -9.65
CA ASP A 5 -6.53 -46.18 -9.75
C ASP A 5 -6.36 -44.74 -9.22
N ILE A 6 -7.37 -43.88 -9.45
CA ILE A 6 -7.38 -42.50 -8.93
C ILE A 6 -7.47 -42.50 -7.40
N ILE A 7 -8.35 -43.33 -6.82
CA ILE A 7 -8.52 -43.45 -5.37
C ILE A 7 -7.26 -44.03 -4.71
N GLU A 8 -6.65 -45.07 -5.29
CA GLU A 8 -5.40 -45.64 -4.79
C GLU A 8 -4.25 -44.62 -4.82
N THR A 9 -4.08 -43.92 -5.95
CA THR A 9 -3.07 -42.85 -6.09
C THR A 9 -3.30 -41.72 -5.08
N LEU A 10 -4.56 -41.33 -4.84
CA LEU A 10 -4.91 -40.31 -3.85
C LEU A 10 -4.60 -40.78 -2.43
N ASN A 11 -4.93 -42.02 -2.09
CA ASN A 11 -4.66 -42.60 -0.78
C ASN A 11 -3.16 -42.69 -0.49
N GLU A 12 -2.36 -43.13 -1.45
CA GLU A 12 -0.90 -43.12 -1.34
C GLU A 12 -0.36 -41.70 -1.14
N TRP A 13 -0.88 -40.74 -1.90
CA TRP A 13 -0.48 -39.34 -1.76
C TRP A 13 -0.85 -38.77 -0.38
N LEU A 14 -2.06 -39.02 0.11
CA LEU A 14 -2.53 -38.61 1.44
C LEU A 14 -1.67 -39.25 2.53
N TYR A 15 -1.39 -40.55 2.44
CA TYR A 15 -0.54 -41.26 3.40
C TYR A 15 0.88 -40.67 3.43
N LYS A 16 1.46 -40.40 2.26
CA LYS A 16 2.79 -39.80 2.12
C LYS A 16 2.87 -38.40 2.73
N HIS A 17 1.79 -37.61 2.66
CA HIS A 17 1.75 -36.22 3.12
C HIS A 17 1.01 -36.02 4.44
N ARG A 18 0.53 -37.08 5.10
CA ARG A 18 -0.34 -37.04 6.29
C ARG A 18 0.13 -36.10 7.41
N ILE A 19 1.44 -36.04 7.65
CA ILE A 19 2.01 -35.17 8.71
C ILE A 19 1.90 -33.70 8.30
N SER A 20 2.25 -33.36 7.06
CA SER A 20 2.12 -32.01 6.54
C SER A 20 0.67 -31.55 6.52
N ILE A 21 -0.25 -32.45 6.15
CA ILE A 21 -1.69 -32.21 6.17
C ILE A 21 -2.18 -31.96 7.60
N ALA A 22 -1.81 -32.81 8.57
CA ALA A 22 -2.18 -32.63 9.97
C ALA A 22 -1.69 -31.30 10.55
N ILE A 23 -0.48 -30.87 10.19
CA ILE A 23 0.07 -29.57 10.60
C ILE A 23 -0.67 -28.41 9.93
N ALA A 24 -1.01 -28.53 8.65
CA ALA A 24 -1.81 -27.52 7.95
C ALA A 24 -3.22 -27.39 8.56
N ILE A 25 -3.85 -28.51 8.95
CA ILE A 25 -5.13 -28.51 9.67
C ILE A 25 -4.97 -27.83 11.03
N LEU A 26 -3.95 -28.18 11.82
CA LEU A 26 -3.67 -27.52 13.10
C LEU A 26 -3.51 -26.00 12.91
N TYR A 27 -2.77 -25.56 11.91
CA TYR A 27 -2.59 -24.13 11.63
C TYR A 27 -3.86 -23.47 11.11
N THR A 28 -4.73 -24.20 10.42
CA THR A 28 -6.04 -23.69 10.05
C THR A 28 -6.89 -23.43 11.30
N VAL A 29 -6.91 -24.37 12.26
CA VAL A 29 -7.62 -24.19 13.54
C VAL A 29 -7.06 -23.01 14.33
N VAL A 30 -5.73 -22.90 14.43
CA VAL A 30 -5.07 -21.76 15.08
C VAL A 30 -5.40 -20.44 14.37
N ALA A 31 -5.34 -20.39 13.03
CA ALA A 31 -5.65 -19.18 12.26
C ALA A 31 -7.09 -18.73 12.50
N ILE A 32 -8.07 -19.65 12.42
CA ILE A 32 -9.48 -19.34 12.71
C ILE A 32 -9.64 -18.83 14.15
N SER A 33 -8.95 -19.44 15.11
CA SER A 33 -8.98 -19.02 16.53
C SER A 33 -8.42 -17.62 16.72
N LEU A 34 -7.31 -17.28 16.04
CA LEU A 34 -6.72 -15.93 16.07
C LEU A 34 -7.58 -14.89 15.36
N MET A 35 -8.48 -15.31 14.47
CA MET A 35 -9.47 -14.45 13.81
C MET A 35 -10.75 -14.25 14.64
N ALA A 36 -10.85 -14.82 15.85
CA ALA A 36 -12.04 -14.72 16.71
C ALA A 36 -12.55 -13.29 16.94
N PRO A 37 -11.70 -12.25 17.13
CA PRO A 37 -12.18 -10.87 17.21
C PRO A 37 -13.03 -10.46 16.00
N MET A 38 -12.72 -10.97 14.81
CA MET A 38 -13.38 -10.66 13.55
C MET A 38 -14.42 -11.73 13.15
N ALA A 39 -14.93 -12.51 14.10
CA ALA A 39 -15.88 -13.59 13.80
C ALA A 39 -17.21 -13.10 13.21
N SER A 40 -17.61 -11.85 13.47
CA SER A 40 -18.83 -11.27 12.89
C SER A 40 -18.76 -11.24 11.36
N SER A 41 -19.86 -11.61 10.72
CA SER A 41 -20.06 -11.45 9.28
C SER A 41 -20.79 -10.16 8.91
N ARG A 42 -21.32 -9.44 9.91
CA ARG A 42 -22.15 -8.24 9.72
C ARG A 42 -21.47 -6.96 10.16
N ILE A 43 -20.75 -7.00 11.27
CA ILE A 43 -20.11 -5.84 11.90
C ILE A 43 -18.63 -5.87 11.54
N ILE A 44 -18.15 -4.78 10.97
CA ILE A 44 -16.74 -4.56 10.72
C ILE A 44 -16.16 -3.88 11.95
N ASN A 45 -15.29 -4.59 12.66
CA ASN A 45 -14.51 -3.97 13.73
C ASN A 45 -13.49 -3.02 13.10
N GLY A 46 -13.42 -1.78 13.56
CA GLY A 46 -12.46 -0.84 13.00
C GLY A 46 -12.85 0.63 13.11
N MET A 47 -13.38 1.08 14.25
CA MET A 47 -13.66 2.51 14.45
C MET A 47 -12.39 3.39 14.39
N PHE A 48 -11.19 2.78 14.41
CA PHE A 48 -9.89 3.46 14.44
C PHE A 48 -8.82 2.85 13.50
N GLY A 49 -9.16 1.95 12.56
CA GLY A 49 -8.19 1.24 11.71
C GLY A 49 -8.61 1.10 10.24
N ASP A 50 -7.67 0.73 9.37
CA ASP A 50 -7.80 0.70 7.89
C ASP A 50 -8.73 -0.42 7.35
N THR A 51 -9.31 -1.25 8.23
CA THR A 51 -10.07 -2.44 7.85
C THR A 51 -11.20 -2.13 6.88
N ALA A 52 -12.01 -1.10 7.14
CA ALA A 52 -13.12 -0.71 6.28
C ALA A 52 -12.63 -0.35 4.87
N SER A 53 -11.58 0.47 4.77
CA SER A 53 -10.98 0.85 3.49
C SER A 53 -10.56 -0.38 2.68
N HIS A 54 -9.84 -1.32 3.30
CA HIS A 54 -9.40 -2.53 2.62
C HIS A 54 -10.54 -3.46 2.18
N VAL A 55 -11.62 -3.54 2.96
CA VAL A 55 -12.82 -4.31 2.55
C VAL A 55 -13.50 -3.64 1.35
N GLY A 56 -13.57 -2.31 1.32
CA GLY A 56 -14.03 -1.53 0.15
C GLY A 56 -13.20 -1.84 -1.10
N TYR A 57 -11.87 -1.86 -0.97
CA TYR A 57 -10.99 -2.23 -2.08
C TYR A 57 -11.11 -3.69 -2.53
N VAL A 58 -11.38 -4.64 -1.62
CA VAL A 58 -11.72 -6.02 -2.03
C VAL A 58 -13.01 -6.05 -2.85
N ALA A 59 -14.01 -5.24 -2.49
CA ALA A 59 -15.23 -5.10 -3.28
C ALA A 59 -14.96 -4.48 -4.66
N GLN A 60 -14.17 -3.41 -4.72
CA GLN A 60 -13.75 -2.79 -5.99
C GLN A 60 -12.89 -3.70 -6.86
N ALA A 61 -12.05 -4.55 -6.26
CA ALA A 61 -11.26 -5.53 -6.99
C ALA A 61 -12.14 -6.57 -7.69
N ARG A 62 -13.26 -6.99 -7.08
CA ARG A 62 -14.26 -7.83 -7.77
C ARG A 62 -14.84 -7.10 -8.98
N THR A 63 -15.20 -5.83 -8.85
CA THR A 63 -15.70 -5.02 -9.98
C THR A 63 -14.65 -4.92 -11.09
N ALA A 64 -13.40 -4.64 -10.76
CA ALA A 64 -12.29 -4.58 -11.72
C ALA A 64 -12.05 -5.92 -12.43
N ILE A 65 -12.18 -7.06 -11.73
CA ILE A 65 -12.12 -8.39 -12.35
C ILE A 65 -13.29 -8.60 -13.33
N ILE A 66 -14.49 -8.11 -13.00
CA ILE A 66 -15.66 -8.20 -13.88
C ILE A 66 -15.48 -7.32 -15.12
N GLU A 67 -14.87 -6.13 -14.98
CA GLU A 67 -14.51 -5.25 -16.10
C GLU A 67 -13.45 -5.86 -17.05
N GLY A 68 -12.79 -6.94 -16.63
CA GLY A 68 -11.74 -7.62 -17.42
C GLY A 68 -10.33 -7.11 -17.16
N GLN A 69 -10.08 -6.44 -16.02
CA GLN A 69 -8.72 -6.00 -15.67
C GLN A 69 -7.80 -7.18 -15.33
N PHE A 70 -6.70 -7.32 -16.09
CA PHE A 70 -5.58 -8.19 -15.74
C PHE A 70 -4.26 -7.61 -16.30
N PRO A 71 -3.27 -7.31 -15.44
CA PRO A 71 -3.35 -7.22 -13.97
C PRO A 71 -4.37 -6.15 -13.50
N LEU A 72 -4.76 -6.19 -12.21
CA LEU A 72 -5.57 -5.11 -11.62
C LEU A 72 -4.79 -3.81 -11.61
N ARG A 73 -5.38 -2.71 -12.07
CA ARG A 73 -4.71 -1.40 -12.07
C ARG A 73 -5.57 -0.29 -11.50
N VAL A 74 -6.85 -0.30 -11.87
CA VAL A 74 -7.79 0.77 -11.56
C VAL A 74 -8.81 0.28 -10.53
N ALA A 75 -9.01 1.08 -9.49
CA ALA A 75 -10.12 0.96 -8.57
C ALA A 75 -11.36 1.61 -9.23
N PRO A 76 -12.40 0.85 -9.62
CA PRO A 76 -13.42 1.36 -10.55
C PRO A 76 -14.30 2.49 -10.01
N LEU A 77 -14.46 2.59 -8.70
CA LEU A 77 -15.39 3.54 -8.06
C LEU A 77 -14.66 4.72 -7.40
N GLU A 78 -13.35 4.58 -7.14
CA GLU A 78 -12.55 5.66 -6.55
C GLU A 78 -12.40 6.88 -7.47
N GLY A 79 -12.29 8.05 -6.84
CA GLY A 79 -12.04 9.31 -7.54
C GLY A 79 -13.13 9.62 -8.58
N ASN A 80 -14.40 9.63 -8.15
CA ASN A 80 -15.57 9.87 -9.00
C ASN A 80 -15.71 8.87 -10.16
N SER A 81 -15.19 7.65 -10.00
CA SER A 81 -15.11 6.65 -11.09
C SER A 81 -14.28 7.11 -12.30
N TRP A 82 -13.41 8.12 -12.15
CA TRP A 82 -12.53 8.64 -13.20
C TRP A 82 -11.25 7.81 -13.38
N ARG A 83 -11.36 6.48 -13.21
CA ARG A 83 -10.29 5.51 -13.40
C ARG A 83 -9.07 5.69 -12.48
N TYR A 84 -9.30 5.91 -11.19
CA TYR A 84 -8.24 6.02 -10.18
C TYR A 84 -7.36 4.74 -10.11
N PRO A 85 -6.04 4.83 -10.33
CA PRO A 85 -5.15 3.68 -10.43
C PRO A 85 -4.64 3.17 -9.07
N GLY A 86 -5.54 2.99 -8.11
CA GLY A 86 -5.20 2.54 -6.77
C GLY A 86 -4.41 1.21 -6.75
N PHE A 87 -4.83 0.21 -7.53
CA PHE A 87 -4.15 -1.09 -7.57
C PHE A 87 -2.78 -1.06 -8.27
N GLN A 88 -2.53 -0.10 -9.16
CA GLN A 88 -1.25 0.05 -9.84
C GLN A 88 -0.14 0.55 -8.91
N PHE A 89 -0.50 1.36 -7.90
CA PHE A 89 0.46 1.94 -6.95
C PHE A 89 0.37 1.32 -5.54
N TYR A 90 -0.68 0.54 -5.25
CA TYR A 90 -0.90 -0.05 -3.94
C TYR A 90 -1.29 -1.53 -3.99
N SER A 91 -0.34 -2.38 -3.57
CA SER A 91 -0.59 -3.73 -3.05
C SER A 91 -1.56 -4.60 -3.87
N GLN A 92 -1.29 -4.74 -5.17
CA GLN A 92 -2.21 -5.37 -6.13
C GLN A 92 -2.60 -6.83 -5.78
N LEU A 93 -1.66 -7.65 -5.29
CA LEU A 93 -1.87 -9.10 -5.14
C LEU A 93 -2.92 -9.46 -4.07
N PRO A 94 -2.89 -8.92 -2.84
CA PRO A 94 -3.95 -9.14 -1.85
C PRO A 94 -5.36 -8.87 -2.38
N TYR A 95 -5.54 -7.77 -3.11
CA TYR A 95 -6.84 -7.39 -3.67
C TYR A 95 -7.24 -8.27 -4.83
N PHE A 96 -6.30 -8.72 -5.66
CA PHE A 96 -6.59 -9.68 -6.71
C PHE A 96 -7.11 -11.01 -6.16
N ILE A 97 -6.46 -11.54 -5.12
CA ILE A 97 -6.91 -12.77 -4.44
C ILE A 97 -8.25 -12.52 -3.74
N GLY A 98 -8.38 -11.41 -3.00
CA GLY A 98 -9.62 -11.04 -2.30
C GLY A 98 -10.80 -10.84 -3.25
N GLY A 99 -10.59 -10.20 -4.40
CA GLY A 99 -11.62 -10.00 -5.43
C GLY A 99 -12.11 -11.32 -6.02
N TRP A 100 -11.23 -12.29 -6.24
CA TRP A 100 -11.61 -13.64 -6.66
C TRP A 100 -12.35 -14.43 -5.58
N PHE A 101 -11.92 -14.35 -4.31
CA PHE A 101 -12.68 -14.92 -3.21
C PHE A 101 -14.06 -14.28 -3.08
N TYR A 102 -14.15 -12.96 -3.22
CA TYR A 102 -15.43 -12.27 -3.19
C TYR A 102 -16.30 -12.69 -4.39
N LYS A 103 -15.72 -12.86 -5.58
CA LYS A 103 -16.46 -13.29 -6.76
C LYS A 103 -16.97 -14.73 -6.69
N LEU A 104 -16.15 -15.67 -6.21
CA LEU A 104 -16.39 -17.13 -6.34
C LEU A 104 -16.82 -17.82 -5.04
N VAL A 105 -16.35 -17.35 -3.88
CA VAL A 105 -16.49 -18.06 -2.60
C VAL A 105 -17.49 -17.36 -1.69
N THR A 106 -17.45 -16.02 -1.61
CA THR A 106 -18.27 -15.22 -0.70
C THR A 106 -19.07 -14.11 -1.42
N PRO A 107 -19.82 -14.42 -2.50
CA PRO A 107 -20.46 -13.42 -3.39
C PRO A 107 -21.37 -12.40 -2.70
N ASN A 108 -21.86 -12.72 -1.50
CA ASN A 108 -22.74 -11.86 -0.72
C ASN A 108 -22.02 -11.03 0.35
N ASN A 109 -20.71 -11.22 0.56
CA ASN A 109 -19.98 -10.58 1.64
C ASN A 109 -18.49 -10.33 1.31
N PRO A 110 -18.06 -9.08 1.07
CA PRO A 110 -16.66 -8.74 0.82
C PRO A 110 -15.78 -8.86 2.09
N TYR A 111 -16.36 -8.74 3.28
CA TYR A 111 -15.61 -8.86 4.54
C TYR A 111 -15.18 -10.31 4.79
N GLU A 112 -15.99 -11.29 4.41
CA GLU A 112 -15.59 -12.70 4.47
C GLU A 112 -14.43 -13.00 3.51
N ALA A 113 -14.46 -12.46 2.29
CA ALA A 113 -13.35 -12.58 1.34
C ALA A 113 -12.06 -12.00 1.93
N TYR A 114 -12.13 -10.80 2.52
CA TYR A 114 -11.02 -10.17 3.24
C TYR A 114 -10.44 -11.08 4.33
N LYS A 115 -11.30 -11.66 5.19
CA LYS A 115 -10.88 -12.59 6.26
C LYS A 115 -10.23 -13.86 5.69
N LEU A 116 -10.74 -14.41 4.59
CA LEU A 116 -10.16 -15.59 3.94
C LEU A 116 -8.73 -15.33 3.45
N VAL A 117 -8.43 -14.14 2.92
CA VAL A 117 -7.05 -13.79 2.52
C VAL A 117 -6.12 -13.75 3.74
N ILE A 118 -6.56 -13.19 4.87
CA ILE A 118 -5.77 -13.15 6.12
C ILE A 118 -5.54 -14.57 6.66
N ILE A 119 -6.59 -15.40 6.71
CA ILE A 119 -6.48 -16.79 7.17
C ILE A 119 -5.48 -17.55 6.31
N LEU A 120 -5.54 -17.39 4.99
CA LEU A 120 -4.59 -18.00 4.07
C LEU A 120 -3.15 -17.54 4.34
N ALA A 121 -2.93 -16.24 4.56
CA ALA A 121 -1.62 -15.70 4.89
C ALA A 121 -1.08 -16.24 6.23
N LEU A 122 -1.92 -16.35 7.27
CA LEU A 122 -1.55 -16.96 8.56
C LEU A 122 -1.13 -18.42 8.39
N ILE A 123 -1.91 -19.22 7.66
CA ILE A 123 -1.62 -20.64 7.41
C ILE A 123 -0.30 -20.79 6.65
N ILE A 124 -0.12 -20.04 5.56
CA ILE A 124 1.09 -20.09 4.74
C ILE A 124 2.32 -19.65 5.55
N GLY A 125 2.23 -18.52 6.26
CA GLY A 125 3.32 -17.98 7.06
C GLY A 125 3.74 -18.93 8.19
N GLY A 126 2.77 -19.47 8.93
CA GLY A 126 3.01 -20.47 9.96
C GLY A 126 3.64 -21.74 9.39
N PHE A 127 3.08 -22.26 8.28
CA PHE A 127 3.55 -23.51 7.65
C PHE A 127 4.99 -23.42 7.15
N TYR A 128 5.37 -22.34 6.46
CA TYR A 128 6.73 -22.16 5.98
C TYR A 128 7.72 -21.83 7.10
N THR A 129 7.28 -21.14 8.16
CA THR A 129 8.08 -21.00 9.39
C THR A 129 8.35 -22.36 10.03
N TYR A 130 7.35 -23.24 10.12
CA TYR A 130 7.55 -24.63 10.58
C TYR A 130 8.54 -25.40 9.70
N ARG A 131 8.39 -25.33 8.37
CA ARG A 131 9.29 -26.06 7.46
C ARG A 131 10.73 -25.63 7.63
N LEU A 132 10.96 -24.32 7.77
CA LEU A 132 12.29 -23.78 8.02
C LEU A 132 12.79 -24.15 9.41
N GLY A 133 11.98 -24.00 10.45
CA GLY A 133 12.31 -24.43 11.81
C GLY A 133 12.69 -25.91 11.87
N TYR A 134 11.97 -26.77 11.15
CA TYR A 134 12.24 -28.21 11.13
C TYR A 134 13.53 -28.52 10.37
N GLN A 135 13.80 -27.79 9.30
CA GLN A 135 15.07 -27.90 8.60
C GLN A 135 16.26 -27.54 9.49
N LEU A 136 16.11 -26.50 10.31
CA LEU A 136 17.14 -25.94 11.19
C LEU A 136 17.35 -26.72 12.49
N THR A 137 16.29 -27.28 13.07
CA THR A 137 16.34 -27.93 14.41
C THR A 137 16.16 -29.44 14.38
N LYS A 138 15.62 -29.98 13.27
CA LYS A 138 15.13 -31.37 13.10
C LYS A 138 14.17 -31.84 14.19
N SER A 139 13.53 -30.91 14.92
CA SER A 139 12.53 -31.21 15.95
C SER A 139 11.16 -30.77 15.46
N ARG A 140 10.26 -31.73 15.22
CA ARG A 140 8.91 -31.44 14.71
C ARG A 140 8.13 -30.56 15.68
N ILE A 141 8.07 -30.95 16.96
CA ILE A 141 7.31 -30.23 17.98
C ILE A 141 7.83 -28.81 18.16
N ALA A 142 9.16 -28.63 18.31
CA ALA A 142 9.75 -27.30 18.45
C ALA A 142 9.42 -26.40 17.25
N SER A 143 9.41 -26.99 16.04
CA SER A 143 9.13 -26.25 14.82
C SER A 143 7.66 -25.94 14.63
N ILE A 144 6.75 -26.81 15.11
CA ILE A 144 5.32 -26.53 15.16
C ILE A 144 5.07 -25.35 16.09
N LEU A 145 5.67 -25.37 17.29
CA LEU A 145 5.59 -24.25 18.24
C LEU A 145 6.18 -22.96 17.66
N GLY A 146 7.29 -23.03 16.90
CA GLY A 146 7.84 -21.88 16.19
C GLY A 146 6.88 -21.29 15.13
N GLY A 147 6.16 -22.13 14.39
CA GLY A 147 5.13 -21.65 13.46
C GLY A 147 3.92 -21.02 14.15
N ILE A 148 3.48 -21.58 15.28
CA ILE A 148 2.37 -21.01 16.09
C ILE A 148 2.80 -19.69 16.75
N ALA A 149 4.05 -19.59 17.22
CA ALA A 149 4.64 -18.36 17.73
C ALA A 149 4.66 -17.26 16.66
N TYR A 150 4.93 -17.61 15.40
CA TYR A 150 4.87 -16.66 14.29
C TYR A 150 3.46 -16.14 14.01
N MET A 151 2.48 -17.04 13.90
CA MET A 151 1.08 -16.68 13.67
C MET A 151 0.51 -15.83 14.82
N SER A 152 0.97 -16.08 16.04
CA SER A 152 0.52 -15.41 17.26
C SER A 152 1.40 -14.22 17.65
N ALA A 153 2.32 -13.79 16.78
CA ALA A 153 3.24 -12.73 17.12
C ALA A 153 2.49 -11.40 17.29
N PRO A 154 2.76 -10.64 18.37
CA PRO A 154 2.00 -9.44 18.69
C PRO A 154 1.87 -8.42 17.57
N TYR A 155 2.95 -8.14 16.85
CA TYR A 155 2.94 -7.16 15.77
C TYR A 155 2.07 -7.59 14.58
N LEU A 156 2.01 -8.89 14.26
CA LEU A 156 1.07 -9.41 13.23
C LEU A 156 -0.38 -9.30 13.69
N LEU A 157 -0.67 -9.69 14.94
CA LEU A 157 -2.02 -9.56 15.50
C LEU A 157 -2.47 -8.10 15.58
N ASN A 158 -1.56 -7.19 15.92
CA ASN A 158 -1.78 -5.75 15.89
C ASN A 158 -2.08 -5.24 14.48
N ASN A 159 -1.33 -5.71 13.47
CA ASN A 159 -1.59 -5.38 12.07
C ASN A 159 -2.96 -5.88 11.60
N ILE A 160 -3.38 -7.07 12.03
CA ILE A 160 -4.69 -7.64 11.66
C ILE A 160 -5.83 -6.91 12.39
N HIS A 161 -5.73 -6.74 13.70
CA HIS A 161 -6.88 -6.39 14.54
C HIS A 161 -6.93 -4.92 14.99
N ALA A 162 -5.79 -4.32 15.31
CA ALA A 162 -5.75 -2.96 15.86
C ALA A 162 -5.56 -1.89 14.78
N ARG A 163 -4.64 -2.13 13.85
CA ARG A 163 -4.39 -1.22 12.72
C ARG A 163 -5.26 -1.52 11.50
N GLY A 164 -5.60 -2.79 11.29
CA GLY A 164 -6.22 -3.23 10.04
C GLY A 164 -5.29 -3.14 8.83
N ALA A 165 -3.96 -3.11 9.04
CA ALA A 165 -2.91 -3.02 8.02
C ALA A 165 -2.83 -4.30 7.16
N PHE A 166 -3.85 -4.49 6.33
CA PHE A 166 -4.14 -5.72 5.60
C PHE A 166 -2.96 -6.15 4.72
N THR A 167 -2.45 -5.25 3.90
CA THR A 167 -1.42 -5.54 2.90
C THR A 167 -0.09 -5.90 3.56
N GLU A 168 0.24 -5.27 4.69
CA GLU A 168 1.39 -5.62 5.53
C GLU A 168 1.23 -7.01 6.15
N ALA A 169 0.04 -7.34 6.68
CA ALA A 169 -0.24 -8.66 7.26
C ALA A 169 -0.13 -9.80 6.21
N ILE A 170 -0.60 -9.56 4.97
CA ILE A 170 -0.43 -10.55 3.88
C ILE A 170 1.05 -10.69 3.49
N ALA A 171 1.80 -9.57 3.43
CA ALA A 171 3.24 -9.62 3.18
C ALA A 171 4.00 -10.40 4.26
N GLN A 172 3.59 -10.25 5.52
CA GLN A 172 4.10 -11.04 6.63
C GLN A 172 3.81 -12.53 6.40
N GLY A 173 2.61 -12.93 5.94
CA GLY A 173 2.35 -14.32 5.54
C GLY A 173 3.23 -14.86 4.40
N ILE A 174 3.59 -14.01 3.43
CA ILE A 174 4.44 -14.38 2.28
C ILE A 174 5.92 -14.46 2.66
N LEU A 175 6.40 -13.63 3.59
CA LEU A 175 7.82 -13.50 3.91
C LEU A 175 8.52 -14.82 4.33
N PRO A 176 7.92 -15.70 5.17
CA PRO A 176 8.47 -17.02 5.47
C PRO A 176 8.64 -17.92 4.23
N VAL A 177 7.78 -17.76 3.22
CA VAL A 177 7.88 -18.51 1.94
C VAL A 177 9.13 -18.06 1.19
N VAL A 178 9.34 -16.75 1.08
CA VAL A 178 10.54 -16.15 0.48
C VAL A 178 11.79 -16.66 1.19
N LEU A 179 11.84 -16.55 2.52
CA LEU A 179 12.98 -16.98 3.32
C LEU A 179 13.28 -18.48 3.13
N TYR A 180 12.25 -19.33 3.17
CA TYR A 180 12.41 -20.76 2.97
C TYR A 180 13.01 -21.07 1.59
N TYR A 181 12.45 -20.52 0.52
CA TYR A 181 12.92 -20.85 -0.83
C TYR A 181 14.25 -20.20 -1.20
N VAL A 182 14.59 -19.02 -0.66
CA VAL A 182 15.94 -18.45 -0.78
C VAL A 182 16.97 -19.38 -0.16
N ILE A 183 16.69 -19.93 1.04
CA ILE A 183 17.57 -20.91 1.68
C ILE A 183 17.64 -22.21 0.87
N GLN A 184 16.52 -22.70 0.32
CA GLN A 184 16.54 -23.88 -0.57
C GLN A 184 17.36 -23.66 -1.85
N CYS A 185 17.28 -22.46 -2.44
CA CYS A 185 18.10 -22.05 -3.58
C CYS A 185 19.58 -22.08 -3.23
N TYR A 186 19.95 -21.44 -2.11
CA TYR A 186 21.33 -21.39 -1.63
C TYR A 186 21.91 -22.78 -1.36
N LEU A 187 21.14 -23.66 -0.71
CA LEU A 187 21.63 -24.97 -0.30
C LEU A 187 21.69 -26.00 -1.44
N THR A 188 20.81 -25.89 -2.45
CA THR A 188 20.66 -26.98 -3.43
C THR A 188 20.90 -26.58 -4.88
N GLY A 189 20.82 -25.28 -5.21
CA GLY A 189 20.93 -24.78 -6.59
C GLY A 189 19.88 -25.34 -7.57
N LYS A 190 18.84 -26.03 -7.08
CA LYS A 190 17.86 -26.70 -7.96
C LYS A 190 16.93 -25.69 -8.62
N ARG A 191 16.76 -25.82 -9.95
CA ARG A 191 15.87 -25.00 -10.79
C ARG A 191 14.47 -24.78 -10.20
N ARG A 192 13.84 -25.82 -9.66
CA ARG A 192 12.50 -25.73 -9.06
C ARG A 192 12.42 -24.71 -7.92
N TYR A 193 13.47 -24.60 -7.11
CA TYR A 193 13.49 -23.65 -6.00
C TYR A 193 13.81 -22.26 -6.49
N LEU A 194 14.65 -22.12 -7.52
CA LEU A 194 14.87 -20.84 -8.19
C LEU A 194 13.55 -20.26 -8.68
N ILE A 195 12.75 -21.05 -9.42
CA ILE A 195 11.43 -20.65 -9.93
C ILE A 195 10.50 -20.22 -8.78
N ILE A 196 10.34 -21.05 -7.75
CA ILE A 196 9.41 -20.74 -6.65
C ILE A 196 9.92 -19.55 -5.82
N SER A 197 11.24 -19.42 -5.63
CA SER A 197 11.87 -18.26 -4.98
C SER A 197 11.59 -16.97 -5.76
N SER A 198 11.72 -16.99 -7.09
CA SER A 198 11.38 -15.85 -7.95
C SER A 198 9.91 -15.45 -7.84
N ILE A 199 9.00 -16.41 -7.88
CA ILE A 199 7.57 -16.16 -7.71
C ILE A 199 7.30 -15.60 -6.30
N SER A 200 7.96 -16.12 -5.26
CA SER A 200 7.79 -15.64 -3.89
C SER A 200 8.26 -14.19 -3.73
N TRP A 201 9.42 -13.84 -4.30
CA TRP A 201 9.92 -12.46 -4.33
C TRP A 201 9.00 -11.52 -5.10
N PHE A 202 8.54 -11.95 -6.28
CA PHE A 202 7.52 -11.24 -7.05
C PHE A 202 6.27 -10.97 -6.21
N CYS A 203 5.70 -12.01 -5.59
CA CYS A 203 4.51 -11.90 -4.76
C CYS A 203 4.71 -10.93 -3.60
N LEU A 204 5.86 -10.96 -2.93
CA LEU A 204 6.18 -10.01 -1.86
C LEU A 204 6.26 -8.56 -2.38
N ALA A 205 6.92 -8.36 -3.53
CA ALA A 205 7.12 -7.04 -4.13
C ALA A 205 5.80 -6.36 -4.53
N VAL A 206 4.87 -7.10 -5.15
CA VAL A 206 3.54 -6.58 -5.54
C VAL A 206 2.52 -6.58 -4.39
N THR A 207 2.90 -7.07 -3.21
CA THR A 207 2.04 -7.08 -2.01
C THR A 207 2.35 -5.89 -1.11
N HIS A 208 3.61 -5.68 -0.74
CA HIS A 208 3.97 -4.59 0.18
C HIS A 208 5.44 -4.21 0.00
N ILE A 209 5.68 -3.04 -0.62
CA ILE A 209 7.03 -2.61 -1.03
C ILE A 209 7.98 -2.44 0.16
N ILE A 210 7.46 -2.01 1.31
CA ILE A 210 8.24 -1.79 2.53
C ILE A 210 8.74 -3.14 3.09
N THR A 211 7.86 -4.13 3.22
CA THR A 211 8.27 -5.47 3.68
C THR A 211 9.19 -6.14 2.65
N PHE A 212 9.02 -5.86 1.36
CA PHE A 212 9.93 -6.33 0.32
C PHE A 212 11.34 -5.73 0.48
N VAL A 213 11.48 -4.41 0.58
CA VAL A 213 12.78 -3.73 0.72
C VAL A 213 13.51 -4.19 1.99
N TYR A 214 12.87 -4.11 3.17
CA TYR A 214 13.53 -4.54 4.40
C TYR A 214 13.67 -6.06 4.48
N GLY A 215 12.76 -6.82 3.89
CA GLY A 215 12.90 -8.27 3.71
C GLY A 215 14.18 -8.62 2.98
N SER A 216 14.48 -7.94 1.87
CA SER A 216 15.75 -8.08 1.14
C SER A 216 16.96 -7.76 2.01
N LEU A 217 16.91 -6.67 2.78
CA LEU A 217 18.02 -6.26 3.65
C LEU A 217 18.29 -7.26 4.78
N PHE A 218 17.27 -7.71 5.51
CA PHE A 218 17.46 -8.64 6.63
C PHE A 218 17.73 -10.09 6.20
N ILE A 219 17.19 -10.53 5.05
CA ILE A 219 17.60 -11.79 4.44
C ILE A 219 19.08 -11.68 3.97
N GLY A 220 19.48 -10.53 3.45
CA GLY A 220 20.88 -10.20 3.15
C GLY A 220 21.78 -10.24 4.39
N LEU A 221 21.35 -9.68 5.51
CA LEU A 221 22.07 -9.73 6.79
C LEU A 221 22.23 -11.18 7.29
N LEU A 222 21.15 -11.97 7.26
CA LEU A 222 21.20 -13.40 7.59
C LEU A 222 22.22 -14.12 6.69
N ALA A 223 22.16 -13.89 5.38
CA ALA A 223 23.08 -14.49 4.42
C ALA A 223 24.53 -14.07 4.71
N LEU A 224 24.78 -12.79 4.97
CA LEU A 224 26.12 -12.27 5.30
C LEU A 224 26.70 -12.98 6.52
N VAL A 225 25.94 -13.08 7.62
CA VAL A 225 26.41 -13.76 8.84
C VAL A 225 26.68 -15.25 8.57
N VAL A 226 25.77 -15.94 7.86
CA VAL A 226 25.96 -17.35 7.49
C VAL A 226 27.22 -17.54 6.64
N ILE A 227 27.46 -16.66 5.66
CA ILE A 227 28.64 -16.69 4.79
C ILE A 227 29.92 -16.47 5.61
N ILE A 228 29.95 -15.46 6.48
CA ILE A 228 31.11 -15.20 7.34
C ILE A 228 31.46 -16.43 8.18
N GLN A 229 30.44 -17.07 8.77
CA GLN A 229 30.61 -18.24 9.63
C GLN A 229 31.01 -19.52 8.86
N THR A 230 30.67 -19.63 7.57
CA THR A 230 30.96 -20.81 6.74
C THR A 230 32.11 -20.60 5.75
N ARG A 231 32.69 -19.38 5.70
CA ARG A 231 33.68 -18.97 4.70
C ARG A 231 34.89 -19.91 4.62
N LYS A 232 35.35 -20.41 5.78
CA LYS A 232 36.57 -21.22 5.90
C LYS A 232 36.35 -22.71 5.69
N THR A 233 35.11 -23.20 5.71
CA THR A 233 34.80 -24.64 5.68
C THR A 233 34.05 -25.05 4.42
N ASP A 234 32.89 -24.42 4.15
CA ASP A 234 31.89 -24.96 3.22
C ASP A 234 31.37 -23.95 2.18
N PHE A 235 31.83 -22.70 2.25
CA PHE A 235 31.32 -21.64 1.38
C PHE A 235 31.90 -21.71 -0.04
N SER A 236 31.04 -21.48 -1.05
CA SER A 236 31.44 -21.24 -2.43
C SER A 236 30.57 -20.15 -3.04
N PHE A 237 31.19 -19.18 -3.73
CA PHE A 237 30.48 -18.10 -4.41
C PHE A 237 29.45 -18.61 -5.44
N LYS A 238 29.67 -19.80 -6.04
CA LYS A 238 28.70 -20.42 -6.96
C LYS A 238 27.34 -20.68 -6.30
N ARG A 239 27.28 -20.87 -4.97
CA ARG A 239 26.03 -21.07 -4.22
C ARG A 239 25.15 -19.82 -4.17
N LEU A 240 25.71 -18.64 -4.42
CA LEU A 240 24.96 -17.37 -4.43
C LEU A 240 24.27 -17.10 -5.76
N ILE A 241 24.69 -17.75 -6.85
CA ILE A 241 24.14 -17.53 -8.20
C ILE A 241 22.63 -17.76 -8.21
N ALA A 242 22.16 -18.91 -7.72
CA ALA A 242 20.74 -19.25 -7.78
C ALA A 242 19.85 -18.30 -6.93
N PRO A 243 20.21 -17.94 -5.67
CA PRO A 243 19.52 -16.89 -4.93
C PRO A 243 19.47 -15.54 -5.66
N PHE A 244 20.60 -15.05 -6.18
CA PHE A 244 20.64 -13.77 -6.90
C PHE A 244 19.83 -13.77 -8.19
N GLN A 245 19.94 -14.84 -8.99
CA GLN A 245 19.10 -15.04 -10.17
C GLN A 245 17.62 -15.07 -9.78
N SER A 246 17.27 -15.74 -8.69
CA SER A 246 15.87 -15.81 -8.27
C SER A 246 15.33 -14.44 -7.83
N TYR A 247 16.14 -13.65 -7.14
CA TYR A 247 15.82 -12.29 -6.71
C TYR A 247 15.66 -11.35 -7.90
N GLY A 248 16.63 -11.34 -8.83
CA GLY A 248 16.57 -10.53 -10.05
C GLY A 248 15.37 -10.90 -10.93
N LEU A 249 15.09 -12.20 -11.08
CA LEU A 249 13.89 -12.64 -11.81
C LEU A 249 12.59 -12.22 -11.08
N GLY A 250 12.55 -12.22 -9.75
CA GLY A 250 11.41 -11.69 -8.98
C GLY A 250 11.12 -10.21 -9.28
N TRP A 251 12.17 -9.38 -9.38
CA TRP A 251 12.05 -7.98 -9.82
C TRP A 251 11.51 -7.87 -11.24
N LEU A 252 12.06 -8.64 -12.19
CA LEU A 252 11.64 -8.62 -13.59
C LEU A 252 10.17 -9.04 -13.75
N LEU A 253 9.73 -10.07 -13.03
CA LEU A 253 8.33 -10.50 -13.03
C LEU A 253 7.39 -9.39 -12.50
N GLY A 254 7.81 -8.62 -11.50
CA GLY A 254 7.05 -7.53 -10.89
C GLY A 254 7.22 -6.17 -11.57
N PHE A 255 7.95 -6.11 -12.68
CA PHE A 255 8.44 -4.85 -13.22
C PHE A 255 7.34 -3.91 -13.73
N TYR A 256 6.23 -4.47 -14.22
CA TYR A 256 5.03 -3.71 -14.61
C TYR A 256 4.40 -2.91 -13.46
N PHE A 257 4.62 -3.35 -12.21
CA PHE A 257 4.13 -2.72 -10.99
C PHE A 257 5.21 -1.81 -10.39
N LEU A 258 6.44 -2.33 -10.27
CA LEU A 258 7.54 -1.63 -9.60
C LEU A 258 8.05 -0.41 -10.38
N ALA A 259 8.11 -0.48 -11.72
CA ALA A 259 8.61 0.66 -12.50
C ALA A 259 7.70 1.90 -12.36
N PRO A 260 6.36 1.81 -12.54
CA PRO A 260 5.48 2.95 -12.27
C PRO A 260 5.63 3.52 -10.86
N VAL A 261 5.73 2.66 -9.83
CA VAL A 261 5.94 3.12 -8.45
C VAL A 261 7.23 3.94 -8.34
N VAL A 262 8.33 3.51 -8.96
CA VAL A 262 9.61 4.25 -8.91
C VAL A 262 9.54 5.57 -9.69
N PHE A 263 9.04 5.56 -10.93
CA PHE A 263 9.12 6.73 -11.81
C PHE A 263 8.03 7.78 -11.55
N ILE A 264 6.85 7.36 -11.06
CA ILE A 264 5.69 8.25 -10.89
C ILE A 264 5.52 8.69 -9.45
N SER A 265 5.94 7.90 -8.45
CA SER A 265 5.76 8.27 -7.03
C SER A 265 6.27 9.67 -6.64
N PRO A 266 7.35 10.25 -7.22
CA PRO A 266 7.75 11.61 -6.88
C PRO A 266 6.69 12.69 -7.15
N TYR A 267 5.74 12.40 -8.05
CA TYR A 267 4.66 13.31 -8.45
C TYR A 267 3.29 12.95 -7.85
N LEU A 268 3.25 11.89 -7.02
CA LEU A 268 2.03 11.46 -6.35
C LEU A 268 1.91 12.12 -4.97
N SER A 269 0.68 12.36 -4.54
CA SER A 269 0.37 13.05 -3.28
C SER A 269 0.99 12.38 -2.03
N ILE A 270 1.12 11.05 -2.04
CA ILE A 270 1.77 10.26 -0.99
C ILE A 270 3.21 10.68 -0.71
N ARG A 271 3.94 11.16 -1.73
CA ARG A 271 5.34 11.54 -1.54
C ARG A 271 5.46 12.73 -0.61
N ARG A 272 4.57 13.72 -0.78
CA ARG A 272 4.51 14.91 0.09
C ARG A 272 4.13 14.54 1.52
N GLN A 273 3.14 13.67 1.67
CA GLN A 273 2.78 13.10 2.97
C GLN A 273 4.02 12.51 3.66
N LEU A 274 4.79 11.66 2.97
CA LEU A 274 5.98 11.01 3.51
C LEU A 274 7.11 11.96 3.92
N GLU A 275 7.20 13.13 3.29
CA GLU A 275 8.18 14.15 3.64
C GLU A 275 7.78 14.91 4.91
N VAL A 276 6.48 15.14 5.12
CA VAL A 276 5.96 15.87 6.29
C VAL A 276 5.70 14.97 7.50
N ILE A 277 5.10 13.79 7.31
CA ILE A 277 4.80 12.84 8.41
C ILE A 277 6.02 12.00 8.80
N ASN A 278 7.19 12.32 8.27
CA ASN A 278 8.38 11.51 8.46
C ASN A 278 8.73 11.43 9.97
N PRO A 279 8.66 10.25 10.62
CA PRO A 279 8.92 10.13 12.05
C PRO A 279 10.38 10.47 12.40
N PHE A 280 11.28 10.48 11.40
CA PHE A 280 12.70 10.79 11.57
C PHE A 280 12.99 12.28 11.69
N SER A 281 12.01 13.16 11.43
CA SER A 281 12.11 14.59 11.78
C SER A 281 11.50 14.94 13.14
N THR A 282 10.72 14.03 13.74
CA THR A 282 9.99 14.25 14.99
C THR A 282 10.52 13.43 16.18
N ASN A 283 11.66 12.74 16.04
CA ASN A 283 12.32 11.94 17.09
C ASN A 283 11.42 10.90 17.79
N THR A 284 10.38 10.41 17.12
CA THR A 284 9.43 9.45 17.71
C THR A 284 9.83 8.01 17.39
N TYR A 285 10.90 7.52 18.02
CA TYR A 285 11.10 6.08 18.13
C TYR A 285 9.89 5.44 18.82
N THR A 286 9.60 4.19 18.47
CA THR A 286 8.60 3.42 19.22
C THR A 286 9.12 3.26 20.66
N PRO A 287 8.42 3.75 21.69
CA PRO A 287 8.92 3.70 23.06
C PRO A 287 9.21 2.27 23.52
N LEU A 288 10.30 2.07 24.27
CA LEU A 288 10.65 0.74 24.80
C LEU A 288 9.53 0.14 25.65
N ALA A 289 8.81 0.97 26.41
CA ALA A 289 7.65 0.55 27.19
C ALA A 289 6.55 -0.08 26.29
N ASN A 290 6.34 0.45 25.09
CA ASN A 290 5.37 -0.09 24.14
C ASN A 290 5.86 -1.41 23.54
N LEU A 291 7.16 -1.54 23.28
CA LEU A 291 7.78 -2.76 22.77
C LEU A 291 7.72 -3.93 23.76
N LEU A 292 7.79 -3.62 25.06
CA LEU A 292 7.76 -4.59 26.16
C LEU A 292 6.37 -4.75 26.80
N SER A 293 5.36 -4.03 26.32
CA SER A 293 4.03 -4.08 26.92
C SER A 293 3.45 -5.50 26.89
N PRO A 294 2.95 -6.02 28.03
CA PRO A 294 2.20 -7.29 28.05
C PRO A 294 0.75 -7.12 27.59
N THR A 295 0.31 -5.90 27.29
CA THR A 295 -1.08 -5.60 26.89
C THR A 295 -1.15 -4.86 25.56
N SER A 296 -2.21 -5.13 24.80
CA SER A 296 -2.56 -4.32 23.63
C SER A 296 -3.54 -3.25 24.08
N LEU A 297 -3.12 -1.99 24.06
CA LEU A 297 -4.06 -0.88 24.13
C LEU A 297 -4.38 -0.42 22.69
N PRO A 298 -5.65 -0.13 22.37
CA PRO A 298 -5.97 0.51 21.10
C PRO A 298 -5.34 1.91 21.06
N PRO A 299 -5.04 2.44 19.86
CA PRO A 299 -4.57 3.82 19.73
C PRO A 299 -5.61 4.79 20.33
N GLU A 300 -5.15 5.71 21.17
CA GLU A 300 -5.98 6.83 21.65
C GLU A 300 -5.85 7.98 20.65
N PRO A 301 -6.96 8.65 20.28
CA PRO A 301 -6.90 9.81 19.42
C PRO A 301 -6.03 10.90 20.08
N SER A 302 -5.00 11.39 19.38
CA SER A 302 -4.27 12.56 19.85
C SER A 302 -5.19 13.77 19.86
N GLN A 303 -5.01 14.71 20.80
CA GLN A 303 -5.79 15.95 20.88
C GLN A 303 -5.78 16.76 19.56
N SER A 304 -4.77 16.56 18.72
CA SER A 304 -4.61 17.19 17.41
C SER A 304 -5.13 16.37 16.22
N GLY A 305 -5.53 15.11 16.41
CA GLY A 305 -5.90 14.19 15.32
C GLY A 305 -4.78 13.84 14.33
N LEU A 306 -3.54 14.30 14.57
CA LEU A 306 -2.41 14.21 13.64
C LEU A 306 -1.56 12.93 13.75
N ALA A 307 -1.73 12.13 14.80
CA ALA A 307 -0.92 10.93 15.01
C ALA A 307 -1.78 9.67 15.05
N GLY A 308 -2.06 9.08 13.89
CA GLY A 308 -2.77 7.79 13.77
C GLY A 308 -2.09 6.60 14.45
N THR A 309 -0.91 6.80 15.06
CA THR A 309 -0.12 5.80 15.80
C THR A 309 0.04 6.15 17.29
N TYR A 310 -0.54 7.25 17.77
CA TYR A 310 -0.53 7.60 19.19
C TYR A 310 -1.29 6.53 20.00
N GLY A 311 -0.66 5.98 21.04
CA GLY A 311 -1.22 4.84 21.80
C GLY A 311 -1.11 3.48 21.10
N LEU A 312 -0.43 3.34 19.96
CA LEU A 312 -0.14 2.04 19.38
C LEU A 312 0.94 1.31 20.21
N HIS A 313 0.70 0.05 20.58
CA HIS A 313 1.66 -0.81 21.29
C HIS A 313 2.16 -1.96 20.41
N PRO A 314 3.05 -1.68 19.43
CA PRO A 314 3.59 -2.72 18.57
C PRO A 314 4.65 -3.49 19.38
N ALA A 315 4.22 -4.52 20.10
CA ALA A 315 5.09 -5.26 21.01
C ALA A 315 6.00 -6.28 20.29
N ILE A 316 7.15 -6.57 20.90
CA ILE A 316 8.06 -7.65 20.47
C ILE A 316 7.42 -9.02 20.71
N GLY A 317 6.77 -9.18 21.87
CA GLY A 317 6.25 -10.44 22.37
C GLY A 317 7.23 -11.19 23.25
N TRP A 318 6.78 -11.49 24.48
CA TRP A 318 7.59 -12.14 25.51
C TRP A 318 8.15 -13.50 25.09
N ILE A 319 7.42 -14.27 24.29
CA ILE A 319 7.89 -15.56 23.76
C ILE A 319 9.10 -15.38 22.86
N LEU A 320 9.03 -14.40 21.95
CA LEU A 320 10.09 -14.14 20.98
C LEU A 320 11.33 -13.57 21.68
N LEU A 321 11.13 -12.66 22.63
CA LEU A 321 12.20 -12.09 23.44
C LEU A 321 12.87 -13.16 24.34
N ALA A 322 12.08 -14.00 25.01
CA ALA A 322 12.60 -15.10 25.81
C ALA A 322 13.37 -16.12 24.95
N ALA A 323 12.87 -16.46 23.76
CA ALA A 323 13.55 -17.35 22.84
C ALA A 323 14.90 -16.79 22.36
N TRP A 324 14.96 -15.48 22.08
CA TRP A 324 16.20 -14.79 21.74
C TRP A 324 17.19 -14.85 22.91
N GLY A 325 16.76 -14.48 24.12
CA GLY A 325 17.59 -14.51 25.33
C GLY A 325 18.11 -15.91 25.68
N VAL A 326 17.25 -16.94 25.63
CA VAL A 326 17.64 -18.34 25.87
C VAL A 326 18.66 -18.79 24.83
N THR A 327 18.41 -18.53 23.55
CA THR A 327 19.34 -18.97 22.50
C THR A 327 20.68 -18.26 22.61
N MET A 328 20.68 -16.97 22.97
CA MET A 328 21.89 -16.21 23.25
C MET A 328 22.64 -16.76 24.46
N TYR A 329 21.95 -17.04 25.57
CA TYR A 329 22.54 -17.64 26.78
C TYR A 329 23.23 -18.97 26.46
N TYR A 330 22.55 -19.90 25.78
CA TYR A 330 23.15 -21.18 25.39
C TYR A 330 24.29 -21.02 24.38
N HIS A 331 24.27 -19.98 23.55
CA HIS A 331 25.38 -19.73 22.62
C HIS A 331 26.67 -19.33 23.34
N TYR A 332 26.60 -18.51 24.38
CA TYR A 332 27.77 -17.99 25.09
C TYR A 332 28.21 -18.85 26.28
N PHE A 333 27.27 -19.46 26.99
CA PHE A 333 27.55 -20.12 28.27
C PHE A 333 27.42 -21.65 28.24
N ALA A 334 26.79 -22.24 27.22
CA ALA A 334 26.71 -23.70 27.17
C ALA A 334 28.05 -24.29 26.71
N PRO A 335 28.57 -25.35 27.38
CA PRO A 335 29.84 -25.95 27.03
C PRO A 335 29.82 -26.60 25.64
N SER A 336 28.66 -27.09 25.19
CA SER A 336 28.47 -27.56 23.81
C SER A 336 27.00 -27.52 23.41
N LEU A 337 26.77 -27.30 22.11
CA LEU A 337 25.45 -27.42 21.49
C LEU A 337 25.20 -28.88 21.07
N PRO A 338 23.94 -29.36 21.03
CA PRO A 338 23.63 -30.66 20.45
C PRO A 338 24.21 -30.79 19.02
N PRO A 339 24.77 -31.94 18.61
CA PRO A 339 25.51 -32.07 17.34
C PRO A 339 24.75 -31.55 16.11
N LYS A 340 23.44 -31.84 16.02
CA LYS A 340 22.61 -31.38 14.90
C LYS A 340 22.35 -29.86 14.89
N LEU A 341 22.44 -29.19 16.04
CA LEU A 341 22.37 -27.72 16.11
C LEU A 341 23.73 -27.07 15.83
N GLN A 342 24.84 -27.81 15.97
CA GLN A 342 26.15 -27.31 15.58
C GLN A 342 26.22 -27.11 14.06
N GLU A 343 25.67 -28.05 13.27
CA GLU A 343 25.57 -27.93 11.80
C GLU A 343 24.81 -26.67 11.36
N THR A 344 23.83 -26.23 12.14
CA THR A 344 22.98 -25.07 11.83
C THR A 344 23.32 -23.83 12.65
N ARG A 345 24.41 -23.87 13.44
CA ARG A 345 24.91 -22.76 14.25
C ARG A 345 25.09 -21.46 13.45
N PRO A 346 25.60 -21.45 12.20
CA PRO A 346 25.67 -20.22 11.39
C PRO A 346 24.30 -19.53 11.21
N TYR A 347 23.24 -20.31 10.98
CA TYR A 347 21.89 -19.79 10.84
C TYR A 347 21.35 -19.30 12.17
N MET A 348 21.58 -20.03 13.26
CA MET A 348 21.20 -19.61 14.62
C MET A 348 21.81 -18.24 14.95
N LEU A 349 23.11 -18.05 14.65
CA LEU A 349 23.80 -16.78 14.84
C LEU A 349 23.24 -15.67 13.96
N GLY A 350 23.01 -15.95 12.68
CA GLY A 350 22.38 -14.98 11.78
C GLY A 350 20.99 -14.54 12.26
N LEU A 351 20.20 -15.45 12.83
CA LEU A 351 18.90 -15.13 13.43
C LEU A 351 19.02 -14.25 14.69
N LEU A 352 20.01 -14.51 15.56
CA LEU A 352 20.30 -13.65 16.71
C LEU A 352 20.66 -12.23 16.27
N TRP A 353 21.48 -12.09 15.22
CA TRP A 353 21.86 -10.80 14.63
C TRP A 353 20.69 -10.08 13.98
N VAL A 354 19.88 -10.78 13.17
CA VAL A 354 18.68 -10.19 12.58
C VAL A 354 17.73 -9.68 13.67
N PHE A 355 17.47 -10.47 14.71
CA PHE A 355 16.63 -10.06 15.83
C PHE A 355 17.19 -8.83 16.53
N GLY A 356 18.47 -8.86 16.92
CA GLY A 356 19.12 -7.76 17.64
C GLY A 356 19.17 -6.46 16.83
N VAL A 357 19.59 -6.53 15.56
CA VAL A 357 19.67 -5.35 14.67
C VAL A 357 18.28 -4.80 14.37
N SER A 358 17.30 -5.65 14.05
CA SER A 358 15.93 -5.17 13.77
C SER A 358 15.28 -4.54 15.01
N LEU A 359 15.50 -5.11 16.20
CA LEU A 359 15.05 -4.51 17.45
C LEU A 359 15.73 -3.15 17.70
N PHE A 360 17.03 -3.06 17.50
CA PHE A 360 17.79 -1.81 17.63
C PHE A 360 17.34 -0.73 16.63
N LEU A 361 17.01 -1.11 15.39
CA LEU A 361 16.46 -0.18 14.40
C LEU A 361 15.01 0.24 14.72
N THR A 362 14.27 -0.59 15.45
CA THR A 362 12.93 -0.27 15.96
C THR A 362 13.00 0.74 17.11
N TRP A 363 13.96 0.52 18.02
CA TRP A 363 14.21 1.37 19.19
C TRP A 363 15.70 1.43 19.49
N SER A 364 16.21 2.65 19.64
CA SER A 364 17.59 2.93 20.02
C SER A 364 17.61 4.09 21.02
N PRO A 365 18.53 4.08 22.01
CA PRO A 365 18.73 5.21 22.92
C PRO A 365 19.35 6.45 22.23
N VAL A 366 19.90 6.27 21.02
CA VAL A 366 20.46 7.34 20.19
C VAL A 366 19.74 7.43 18.85
N ASP A 367 19.60 8.64 18.30
CA ASP A 367 18.91 8.83 17.03
C ASP A 367 19.78 8.47 15.82
N ILE A 368 19.91 7.16 15.55
CA ILE A 368 20.63 6.63 14.40
C ILE A 368 20.01 7.03 13.05
N TRP A 369 18.72 7.33 13.00
CA TRP A 369 18.01 7.64 11.76
C TRP A 369 18.41 9.01 11.19
N SER A 370 18.85 9.94 12.03
CA SER A 370 19.46 11.21 11.59
C SER A 370 20.76 11.02 10.79
N ILE A 371 21.47 9.91 11.00
CA ILE A 371 22.77 9.61 10.38
C ILE A 371 22.60 8.72 9.13
N LEU A 372 21.55 7.89 9.10
CA LEU A 372 21.32 6.97 7.99
C LEU A 372 20.90 7.70 6.71
N PRO A 373 21.27 7.17 5.52
CA PRO A 373 20.85 7.75 4.25
C PRO A 373 19.32 7.84 4.14
N ARG A 374 18.79 8.98 3.65
CA ARG A 374 17.35 9.22 3.50
C ARG A 374 16.63 8.19 2.62
N GLN A 375 17.35 7.48 1.76
CA GLN A 375 16.81 6.38 0.96
C GLN A 375 16.29 5.22 1.83
N LEU A 376 16.82 5.08 3.07
CA LEU A 376 16.35 4.10 4.05
C LEU A 376 15.12 4.57 4.84
N TRP A 377 14.61 5.79 4.61
CA TRP A 377 13.44 6.34 5.30
C TRP A 377 12.10 5.88 4.70
N VAL A 378 12.13 4.94 3.74
CA VAL A 378 10.93 4.29 3.17
C VAL A 378 10.08 3.55 4.23
N THR A 379 10.63 3.35 5.44
CA THR A 379 9.99 2.70 6.59
C THR A 379 8.65 3.29 6.98
N GLN A 380 8.45 4.59 6.78
CA GLN A 380 7.32 5.37 7.31
C GLN A 380 7.22 5.39 8.84
N PHE A 381 7.45 4.28 9.54
CA PHE A 381 7.47 4.13 11.00
C PHE A 381 8.50 3.07 11.45
N THR A 382 9.18 3.31 12.57
CA THR A 382 10.22 2.41 13.11
C THR A 382 9.67 1.04 13.53
N PHE A 383 8.44 0.96 14.03
CA PHE A 383 7.82 -0.32 14.41
C PHE A 383 7.68 -1.33 13.26
N ARG A 384 7.77 -0.91 11.99
CA ARG A 384 7.71 -1.84 10.85
C ARG A 384 8.85 -2.85 10.83
N PHE A 385 9.97 -2.53 11.48
CA PHE A 385 11.08 -3.44 11.69
C PHE A 385 10.75 -4.66 12.56
N LEU A 386 9.68 -4.59 13.37
CA LEU A 386 9.22 -5.72 14.17
C LEU A 386 8.80 -6.91 13.31
N THR A 387 8.43 -6.70 12.04
CA THR A 387 8.27 -7.80 11.08
C THR A 387 9.49 -8.72 11.06
N HIS A 388 10.70 -8.15 11.17
CA HIS A 388 11.94 -8.92 11.15
C HIS A 388 12.31 -9.54 12.49
N VAL A 389 11.95 -8.88 13.59
CA VAL A 389 11.98 -9.45 14.94
C VAL A 389 11.08 -10.70 15.01
N MET A 390 9.88 -10.64 14.40
CA MET A 390 8.91 -11.73 14.43
C MET A 390 9.42 -13.03 13.82
N TRP A 391 9.85 -13.02 12.55
CA TRP A 391 10.26 -14.26 11.89
C TRP A 391 11.57 -14.80 12.48
N ALA A 392 12.50 -13.92 12.86
CA ALA A 392 13.74 -14.34 13.51
C ALA A 392 13.45 -14.96 14.88
N GLY A 393 12.66 -14.27 15.72
CA GLY A 393 12.24 -14.74 17.05
C GLY A 393 11.46 -16.05 17.00
N SER A 394 10.62 -16.23 15.98
CA SER A 394 9.81 -17.46 15.82
C SER A 394 10.67 -18.68 15.47
N LEU A 395 11.69 -18.49 14.64
CA LEU A 395 12.69 -19.55 14.36
C LEU A 395 13.59 -19.80 15.57
N LEU A 396 13.97 -18.74 16.30
CA LEU A 396 14.70 -18.86 17.58
C LEU A 396 13.86 -19.57 18.64
N THR A 397 12.54 -19.46 18.60
CA THR A 397 11.63 -20.23 19.49
C THR A 397 11.82 -21.73 19.27
N ALA A 398 11.96 -22.18 18.02
CA ALA A 398 12.26 -23.58 17.73
C ALA A 398 13.64 -24.01 18.27
N TYR A 399 14.67 -23.16 18.16
CA TYR A 399 15.99 -23.42 18.75
C TYR A 399 15.91 -23.49 20.28
N ALA A 400 15.31 -22.49 20.93
CA ALA A 400 15.16 -22.40 22.37
C ALA A 400 14.44 -23.63 22.94
N MET A 401 13.35 -24.09 22.31
CA MET A 401 12.65 -25.31 22.72
C MET A 401 13.53 -26.56 22.65
N VAL A 402 14.39 -26.67 21.63
CA VAL A 402 15.35 -27.78 21.55
C VAL A 402 16.43 -27.68 22.63
N LEU A 403 16.91 -26.46 22.92
CA LEU A 403 17.97 -26.20 23.90
C LEU A 403 17.49 -26.47 25.33
N ILE A 404 16.34 -25.93 25.72
CA ILE A 404 15.73 -26.09 27.06
C ILE A 404 15.45 -27.58 27.34
N PHE A 405 14.75 -28.24 26.43
CA PHE A 405 14.28 -29.63 26.66
C PHE A 405 15.27 -30.68 26.15
N ARG A 406 16.47 -30.30 25.69
CA ARG A 406 17.50 -31.20 25.13
C ARG A 406 16.92 -32.24 24.16
N ARG A 407 15.98 -31.82 23.31
CA ARG A 407 15.22 -32.65 22.33
C ARG A 407 14.28 -33.70 22.90
N ARG A 408 14.02 -33.73 24.20
CA ARG A 408 13.05 -34.62 24.84
C ARG A 408 11.63 -34.03 24.77
N LEU A 409 11.23 -33.59 23.59
CA LEU A 409 9.91 -33.00 23.35
C LEU A 409 8.93 -34.10 22.92
N ASP A 410 7.79 -34.13 23.58
CA ASP A 410 6.67 -35.03 23.27
C ASP A 410 5.36 -34.25 23.07
N ARG A 411 4.24 -34.97 22.94
CA ARG A 411 2.92 -34.36 22.72
C ARG A 411 2.45 -33.46 23.88
N ARG A 412 2.89 -33.71 25.12
CA ARG A 412 2.52 -32.90 26.29
C ARG A 412 3.14 -31.51 26.17
N HIS A 413 4.41 -31.45 25.77
CA HIS A 413 5.12 -30.21 25.51
C HIS A 413 4.48 -29.41 24.35
N LEU A 414 3.98 -30.10 23.33
CA LEU A 414 3.23 -29.44 22.25
C LEU A 414 1.95 -28.79 22.77
N ILE A 415 1.12 -29.52 23.52
CA ILE A 415 -0.15 -29.01 24.05
C ILE A 415 0.08 -27.84 25.01
N ILE A 416 0.99 -28.00 25.97
CA ILE A 416 1.33 -26.95 26.94
C ILE A 416 1.94 -25.74 26.21
N GLY A 417 2.84 -25.98 25.24
CA GLY A 417 3.44 -24.90 24.46
C GLY A 417 2.40 -24.09 23.67
N ILE A 418 1.40 -24.76 23.07
CA ILE A 418 0.28 -24.08 22.41
C ILE A 418 -0.50 -23.24 23.41
N LEU A 419 -0.85 -23.81 24.57
CA LEU A 419 -1.60 -23.11 25.62
C LEU A 419 -0.84 -21.86 26.09
N VAL A 420 0.47 -21.97 26.35
CA VAL A 420 1.31 -20.84 26.76
C VAL A 420 1.35 -19.77 25.66
N ILE A 421 1.50 -20.15 24.39
CA ILE A 421 1.51 -19.19 23.28
C ILE A 421 0.18 -18.46 23.16
N VAL A 422 -0.94 -19.18 23.28
CA VAL A 422 -2.29 -18.59 23.21
C VAL A 422 -2.57 -17.67 24.39
N LEU A 423 -2.20 -18.07 25.61
CA LEU A 423 -2.36 -17.22 26.81
C LEU A 423 -1.53 -15.95 26.70
N ALA A 424 -0.28 -16.09 26.25
CA ALA A 424 0.59 -14.96 26.02
C ALA A 424 0.03 -14.05 24.91
N SER A 425 -0.57 -14.58 23.84
CA SER A 425 -1.06 -13.77 22.72
C SER A 425 -2.44 -13.13 22.93
N ARG A 426 -3.22 -13.61 23.90
CA ARG A 426 -4.57 -13.13 24.22
C ARG A 426 -4.71 -11.60 24.33
N PRO A 427 -3.76 -10.84 24.91
CA PRO A 427 -3.88 -9.39 25.02
C PRO A 427 -3.96 -8.67 23.68
N TRP A 428 -3.44 -9.25 22.59
CA TRP A 428 -3.48 -8.68 21.22
C TRP A 428 -4.69 -9.13 20.40
N LEU A 429 -5.66 -9.80 21.04
CA LEU A 429 -6.95 -10.17 20.45
C LEU A 429 -8.04 -9.27 21.06
N PRO A 430 -8.32 -8.09 20.49
CA PRO A 430 -9.27 -7.15 21.09
C PRO A 430 -10.69 -7.72 21.11
N ALA A 431 -11.52 -7.18 22.00
CA ALA A 431 -12.95 -7.43 21.91
C ALA A 431 -13.51 -6.76 20.63
N PRO A 432 -14.41 -7.42 19.89
CA PRO A 432 -15.06 -6.82 18.73
C PRO A 432 -15.77 -5.51 19.13
N LYS A 433 -15.37 -4.40 18.52
CA LYS A 433 -15.99 -3.08 18.67
C LYS A 433 -16.08 -2.44 17.28
N GLY A 434 -17.28 -2.10 16.85
CA GLY A 434 -17.51 -1.42 15.57
C GLY A 434 -18.98 -1.13 15.37
N ASN A 435 -19.27 0.03 14.77
CA ASN A 435 -20.63 0.45 14.42
C ASN A 435 -20.88 0.37 12.91
N LEU A 436 -19.82 0.20 12.10
CA LEU A 436 -19.91 0.07 10.66
C LEU A 436 -20.36 -1.35 10.28
N THR A 437 -21.40 -1.42 9.45
CA THR A 437 -21.92 -2.68 8.93
C THR A 437 -21.41 -2.97 7.53
N VAL A 438 -21.35 -4.26 7.17
CA VAL A 438 -21.01 -4.71 5.82
C VAL A 438 -21.98 -4.15 4.78
N ASP A 439 -23.26 -4.01 5.10
CA ASP A 439 -24.25 -3.50 4.15
C ASP A 439 -24.09 -2.00 3.89
N GLN A 440 -23.74 -1.20 4.91
CA GLN A 440 -23.33 0.20 4.70
C GLN A 440 -22.09 0.30 3.81
N LEU A 441 -21.09 -0.56 4.02
CA LEU A 441 -19.89 -0.56 3.18
C LEU A 441 -20.18 -0.96 1.73
N LYS A 442 -21.12 -1.88 1.48
CA LYS A 442 -21.51 -2.27 0.11
C LYS A 442 -22.17 -1.14 -0.66
N GLN A 443 -22.91 -0.26 0.01
CA GLN A 443 -23.54 0.90 -0.64
C GLN A 443 -22.47 1.84 -1.20
N GLU A 444 -21.38 2.02 -0.47
CA GLU A 444 -20.30 2.94 -0.85
C GLU A 444 -18.93 2.29 -0.55
N PRO A 445 -18.46 1.36 -1.40
CA PRO A 445 -17.27 0.54 -1.16
C PRO A 445 -15.98 1.30 -1.46
N LEU A 446 -15.85 2.48 -0.88
CA LEU A 446 -14.75 3.42 -1.08
C LEU A 446 -13.68 3.26 0.02
N PHE A 447 -12.45 3.65 -0.30
CA PHE A 447 -11.28 3.65 0.57
C PHE A 447 -11.29 4.88 1.49
N ARG A 448 -12.45 5.12 2.13
CA ARG A 448 -12.85 6.39 2.76
C ARG A 448 -11.98 6.87 3.92
N TYR A 449 -11.22 5.97 4.56
CA TYR A 449 -10.67 6.23 5.89
C TYR A 449 -9.14 6.37 5.93
N SER A 450 -8.45 6.11 4.82
CA SER A 450 -7.01 6.33 4.66
C SER A 450 -6.64 6.21 3.20
N GLY A 451 -5.86 7.13 2.63
CA GLY A 451 -5.14 6.90 1.37
C GLY A 451 -5.87 6.93 0.02
N ALA A 452 -7.17 7.25 -0.06
CA ALA A 452 -7.89 7.41 -1.33
C ALA A 452 -7.31 8.49 -2.26
N LEU A 453 -6.40 9.32 -1.74
CA LEU A 453 -5.83 10.49 -2.39
C LEU A 453 -4.33 10.35 -2.63
N ASP A 454 -3.73 9.36 -1.98
CA ASP A 454 -2.28 9.14 -1.94
C ASP A 454 -1.69 8.99 -3.34
N TYR A 455 -2.45 8.39 -4.25
CA TYR A 455 -2.02 8.12 -5.61
C TYR A 455 -2.58 9.10 -6.64
N LEU A 456 -3.11 10.26 -6.23
CA LEU A 456 -3.42 11.35 -7.16
C LEU A 456 -2.13 11.99 -7.68
N TYR A 457 -2.05 12.17 -8.99
CA TYR A 457 -0.97 12.88 -9.68
C TYR A 457 -1.21 14.39 -9.57
N ARG A 458 -0.38 15.11 -8.81
CA ARG A 458 -0.53 16.56 -8.52
C ARG A 458 0.72 17.37 -8.85
N PRO A 459 1.17 17.41 -10.12
CA PRO A 459 2.20 18.35 -10.54
C PRO A 459 1.73 19.81 -10.43
N PRO A 460 2.65 20.78 -10.38
CA PRO A 460 2.31 22.21 -10.51
C PRO A 460 1.69 22.53 -11.88
N ILE A 461 0.84 23.56 -11.91
CA ILE A 461 0.28 24.12 -13.14
C ILE A 461 1.42 24.71 -13.99
N ARG A 462 1.44 24.38 -15.28
CA ARG A 462 2.40 24.93 -16.26
C ARG A 462 1.74 25.75 -17.36
N THR A 463 0.46 25.57 -17.58
CA THR A 463 -0.32 26.23 -18.63
C THR A 463 -1.71 26.52 -18.08
N LEU A 464 -2.22 27.72 -18.37
CA LEU A 464 -3.60 28.10 -18.05
C LEU A 464 -4.51 27.76 -19.23
N TYR A 465 -5.70 27.26 -18.90
CA TYR A 465 -6.74 27.01 -19.87
C TYR A 465 -8.01 27.73 -19.43
N GLY A 466 -8.66 28.41 -20.37
CA GLY A 466 -9.97 29.02 -20.15
C GLY A 466 -10.99 27.96 -19.78
N LYS A 467 -11.93 28.29 -18.89
CA LYS A 467 -12.93 27.38 -18.31
C LYS A 467 -12.37 26.20 -17.49
N ALA A 468 -11.06 26.09 -17.31
CA ALA A 468 -10.47 25.10 -16.40
C ALA A 468 -10.66 25.55 -14.94
N GLU A 469 -11.20 24.66 -14.11
CA GLU A 469 -11.33 24.92 -12.68
C GLU A 469 -9.94 25.03 -12.04
N LEU A 470 -9.68 26.16 -11.41
CA LEU A 470 -8.44 26.44 -10.70
C LEU A 470 -8.36 25.61 -9.41
N PRO A 471 -7.14 25.19 -9.02
CA PRO A 471 -6.93 24.44 -7.79
C PRO A 471 -7.34 25.25 -6.57
N LEU A 472 -8.06 24.59 -5.67
CA LEU A 472 -8.48 25.14 -4.39
C LEU A 472 -7.53 24.78 -3.26
N LEU A 473 -6.44 24.05 -3.55
CA LEU A 473 -5.40 23.72 -2.59
C LEU A 473 -4.03 23.92 -3.24
N SER A 474 -3.06 24.39 -2.44
CA SER A 474 -1.66 24.37 -2.87
C SER A 474 -1.29 22.96 -3.33
N PRO A 475 -0.45 22.81 -4.39
CA PRO A 475 0.10 21.51 -4.74
C PRO A 475 0.73 20.82 -3.51
N ASP A 476 1.37 21.59 -2.64
CA ASP A 476 2.04 21.09 -1.44
C ASP A 476 1.11 20.81 -0.26
N TRP A 477 -0.20 21.03 -0.43
CA TRP A 477 -1.19 20.64 0.55
C TRP A 477 -1.24 19.13 0.74
N ILE A 478 -1.35 18.73 2.00
CA ILE A 478 -1.37 17.34 2.42
C ILE A 478 -2.75 17.00 2.98
N PRO A 479 -3.38 15.91 2.51
CA PRO A 479 -4.63 15.44 3.09
C PRO A 479 -4.43 15.11 4.57
N GLY A 480 -5.21 15.75 5.45
CA GLY A 480 -5.39 15.28 6.82
C GLY A 480 -6.22 13.99 6.86
N TYR A 481 -6.27 13.30 8.01
CA TYR A 481 -7.12 12.11 8.24
C TYR A 481 -8.65 12.41 8.26
N GLY A 482 -9.08 13.58 7.74
CA GLY A 482 -10.48 13.97 7.67
C GLY A 482 -11.25 13.24 6.57
N THR A 483 -12.58 13.27 6.65
CA THR A 483 -13.49 12.67 5.66
C THR A 483 -13.31 13.29 4.27
N TRP A 484 -13.42 12.46 3.23
CA TRP A 484 -13.31 12.74 1.78
C TRP A 484 -14.03 13.99 1.24
N ASN A 485 -14.93 14.61 2.03
CA ASN A 485 -15.57 15.89 1.74
C ASN A 485 -14.59 17.08 1.56
N THR A 486 -13.28 16.88 1.70
CA THR A 486 -12.25 17.89 1.44
C THR A 486 -12.16 18.35 -0.02
N PHE A 487 -12.65 17.58 -1.01
CA PHE A 487 -12.56 17.99 -2.44
C PHE A 487 -13.87 18.44 -3.07
N VAL A 488 -14.99 18.11 -2.43
CA VAL A 488 -16.31 18.44 -2.94
C VAL A 488 -16.87 19.48 -2.00
N ASN A 489 -16.86 20.75 -2.43
CA ASN A 489 -17.30 21.94 -1.65
C ASN A 489 -16.30 22.49 -0.63
N HIS A 490 -15.04 22.65 -1.02
CA HIS A 490 -14.01 23.20 -0.14
C HIS A 490 -14.19 24.71 0.09
N PRO A 491 -13.78 25.24 1.26
CA PRO A 491 -13.50 26.66 1.44
C PRO A 491 -12.62 27.23 0.34
N LEU A 492 -12.92 28.44 -0.11
CA LEU A 492 -11.92 29.28 -0.75
C LEU A 492 -10.68 29.37 0.16
N ILE A 493 -9.46 29.18 -0.37
CA ILE A 493 -8.26 29.41 0.44
C ILE A 493 -8.14 30.90 0.69
N LEU A 494 -8.53 31.31 1.88
CA LEU A 494 -8.33 32.67 2.32
C LEU A 494 -6.88 32.86 2.77
N ASP A 495 -6.38 34.06 2.51
CA ASP A 495 -5.10 34.56 3.01
C ASP A 495 -3.84 33.85 2.48
N ALA A 496 -3.97 32.83 1.62
CA ALA A 496 -2.86 32.24 0.89
C ALA A 496 -2.78 32.76 -0.55
N GLU A 497 -1.58 33.13 -0.98
CA GLU A 497 -1.31 33.49 -2.38
C GLU A 497 -0.89 32.24 -3.16
N LEU A 498 -1.63 31.94 -4.22
CA LEU A 498 -1.31 30.88 -5.17
C LEU A 498 -0.75 31.50 -6.45
N ARG A 499 0.34 30.96 -6.97
CA ARG A 499 0.96 31.46 -8.20
C ARG A 499 0.60 30.60 -9.41
N TYR A 500 0.31 31.27 -10.52
CA TYR A 500 -0.14 30.72 -11.78
C TYR A 500 0.80 31.15 -12.91
N PRO A 501 1.02 30.33 -13.94
CA PRO A 501 1.85 30.71 -15.07
C PRO A 501 1.18 31.85 -15.87
N ALA A 502 1.99 32.66 -16.55
CA ALA A 502 1.50 33.70 -17.44
C ALA A 502 0.60 33.14 -18.57
N TRP A 503 -0.39 33.93 -18.97
CA TRP A 503 -1.22 33.66 -20.16
C TRP A 503 -0.53 34.15 -21.44
N GLU A 504 -1.06 33.77 -22.61
CA GLU A 504 -0.47 34.15 -23.90
C GLU A 504 -0.82 35.58 -24.31
N GLU A 505 0.04 36.19 -25.13
CA GLU A 505 -0.22 37.52 -25.70
C GLU A 505 -1.52 37.53 -26.52
N GLY A 506 -2.38 38.52 -26.27
CA GLY A 506 -3.72 38.63 -26.88
C GLY A 506 -4.85 38.00 -26.06
N GLU A 507 -4.55 37.28 -24.97
CA GLU A 507 -5.56 36.82 -24.01
C GLU A 507 -5.90 37.91 -22.99
N ASN A 508 -7.19 38.03 -22.64
CA ASN A 508 -7.70 39.01 -21.67
C ASN A 508 -8.45 38.27 -20.56
N PRO A 509 -7.73 37.62 -19.63
CA PRO A 509 -8.37 36.72 -18.69
C PRO A 509 -9.28 37.42 -17.69
N VAL A 510 -10.43 36.80 -17.43
CA VAL A 510 -11.41 37.23 -16.44
C VAL A 510 -11.64 36.09 -15.46
N ILE A 511 -11.36 36.32 -14.17
CA ILE A 511 -11.71 35.34 -13.13
C ILE A 511 -13.23 35.28 -13.00
N PHE A 512 -13.78 34.08 -13.03
CA PHE A 512 -15.15 33.79 -12.66
C PHE A 512 -15.18 33.09 -11.31
N ILE A 513 -15.94 33.63 -10.35
CA ILE A 513 -16.09 33.09 -9.00
C ILE A 513 -17.57 32.79 -8.76
N GLU A 514 -17.88 31.54 -8.45
CA GLU A 514 -19.22 31.11 -8.02
C GLU A 514 -19.11 30.34 -6.70
N GLY A 515 -19.91 30.72 -5.70
CA GLY A 515 -19.88 30.07 -4.40
C GLY A 515 -21.10 30.33 -3.53
N GLU A 516 -21.12 29.67 -2.37
CA GLU A 516 -22.11 29.84 -1.32
C GLU A 516 -21.47 30.51 -0.09
N VAL A 517 -22.09 31.61 0.36
CA VAL A 517 -21.64 32.43 1.49
C VAL A 517 -22.49 32.09 2.73
N PRO A 518 -21.87 31.73 3.87
CA PRO A 518 -22.59 31.50 5.12
C PRO A 518 -22.91 32.82 5.80
N LEU A 519 -23.97 33.50 5.34
CA LEU A 519 -24.38 34.84 5.83
C LEU A 519 -24.60 34.86 7.35
N GLU A 520 -25.12 33.77 7.90
CA GLU A 520 -25.39 33.59 9.33
C GLU A 520 -24.15 33.65 10.23
N ARG A 521 -22.94 33.54 9.67
CA ARG A 521 -21.69 33.64 10.43
C ARG A 521 -21.13 35.06 10.48
N ILE A 522 -21.61 35.96 9.64
CA ILE A 522 -21.07 37.32 9.48
C ILE A 522 -21.63 38.22 10.58
N ALA A 523 -20.76 38.84 11.38
CA ALA A 523 -21.17 39.65 12.53
C ALA A 523 -21.71 41.04 12.15
N ASN A 524 -21.11 41.67 11.13
CA ASN A 524 -21.48 43.00 10.64
C ASN A 524 -21.47 42.99 9.10
N THR A 525 -20.60 43.76 8.48
CA THR A 525 -20.32 43.72 7.03
C THR A 525 -19.08 42.87 6.77
N ALA A 526 -19.14 42.02 5.75
CA ALA A 526 -17.96 41.36 5.22
C ALA A 526 -17.84 41.60 3.71
N ALA A 527 -16.62 41.60 3.19
CA ALA A 527 -16.33 41.69 1.77
C ALA A 527 -15.25 40.68 1.37
N LEU A 528 -15.36 40.11 0.18
CA LEU A 528 -14.32 39.30 -0.44
C LEU A 528 -13.47 40.19 -1.34
N GLU A 529 -12.19 40.32 -0.98
CA GLU A 529 -11.18 40.99 -1.80
C GLU A 529 -10.41 39.98 -2.65
N VAL A 530 -10.14 40.37 -3.89
CA VAL A 530 -9.29 39.64 -4.82
C VAL A 530 -8.01 40.45 -5.02
N HIS A 531 -6.89 39.82 -4.70
CA HIS A 531 -5.55 40.39 -4.79
C HIS A 531 -4.80 39.76 -5.96
N PHE A 532 -4.10 40.58 -6.74
CA PHE A 532 -3.24 40.20 -7.85
C PHE A 532 -1.83 40.73 -7.60
N ASP A 533 -0.86 39.83 -7.46
CA ASP A 533 0.52 40.15 -7.05
C ASP A 533 0.58 41.14 -5.86
N GLY A 534 -0.23 40.86 -4.83
CA GLY A 534 -0.32 41.65 -3.60
C GLY A 534 -1.10 42.97 -3.70
N LYS A 535 -1.71 43.31 -4.85
CA LYS A 535 -2.57 44.50 -5.02
C LYS A 535 -4.04 44.12 -5.11
N VAL A 536 -4.91 44.85 -4.42
CA VAL A 536 -6.37 44.65 -4.53
C VAL A 536 -6.83 45.07 -5.93
N ILE A 537 -7.48 44.14 -6.65
CA ILE A 537 -8.06 44.39 -7.98
C ILE A 537 -9.58 44.40 -7.98
N ALA A 538 -10.21 43.76 -6.98
CA ALA A 538 -11.65 43.83 -6.77
C ALA A 538 -12.02 43.59 -5.30
N SER A 539 -13.18 44.09 -4.89
CA SER A 539 -13.76 43.89 -3.56
C SER A 539 -15.28 43.79 -3.67
N PHE A 540 -15.85 42.69 -3.18
CA PHE A 540 -17.27 42.36 -3.31
C PHE A 540 -17.94 42.25 -1.95
N PRO A 541 -19.02 42.98 -1.67
CA PRO A 541 -19.74 42.83 -0.40
C PRO A 541 -20.45 41.48 -0.32
N LEU A 542 -20.27 40.76 0.78
CA LEU A 542 -20.84 39.44 1.04
C LEU A 542 -22.25 39.57 1.65
N VAL A 543 -23.21 40.02 0.84
CA VAL A 543 -24.59 40.35 1.26
C VAL A 543 -25.65 39.32 0.84
N SER A 544 -25.29 38.40 -0.06
CA SER A 544 -26.17 37.34 -0.56
C SER A 544 -25.57 35.96 -0.30
N ARG A 545 -26.44 34.95 -0.17
CA ARG A 545 -26.02 33.55 0.02
C ARG A 545 -25.33 32.99 -1.22
N GLU A 546 -25.70 33.47 -2.40
CA GLU A 546 -25.00 33.17 -3.65
C GLU A 546 -24.00 34.27 -3.95
N LEU A 547 -22.76 33.87 -4.23
CA LEU A 547 -21.69 34.72 -4.75
C LEU A 547 -21.48 34.36 -6.21
N LYS A 548 -21.61 35.33 -7.12
CA LYS A 548 -21.36 35.15 -8.55
C LYS A 548 -20.72 36.40 -9.13
N GLU A 549 -19.39 36.40 -9.21
CA GLU A 549 -18.62 37.59 -9.55
C GLU A 549 -17.64 37.33 -10.70
N LYS A 550 -17.32 38.41 -11.42
CA LYS A 550 -16.36 38.42 -12.53
C LYS A 550 -15.28 39.48 -12.27
N VAL A 551 -14.01 39.09 -12.37
CA VAL A 551 -12.87 39.97 -12.10
C VAL A 551 -11.93 40.00 -13.30
N PRO A 552 -11.92 41.06 -14.11
CA PRO A 552 -10.92 41.24 -15.16
C PRO A 552 -9.52 41.33 -14.56
N LEU A 553 -8.57 40.56 -15.09
CA LEU A 553 -7.18 40.63 -14.64
C LEU A 553 -6.45 41.81 -15.30
N PRO A 554 -5.63 42.57 -14.55
CA PRO A 554 -4.72 43.55 -15.14
C PRO A 554 -3.73 42.89 -16.10
N PRO A 555 -3.17 43.63 -17.08
CA PRO A 555 -2.11 43.11 -17.93
C PRO A 555 -0.89 42.70 -17.10
N LEU A 556 -0.22 41.62 -17.51
CA LEU A 556 1.04 41.18 -16.91
C LEU A 556 2.16 42.15 -17.30
N ASP A 557 3.12 42.29 -16.40
CA ASP A 557 4.40 42.95 -16.71
C ASP A 557 5.21 42.02 -17.62
N ASP A 558 5.74 42.54 -18.74
CA ASP A 558 6.50 41.77 -19.74
C ASP A 558 7.71 41.01 -19.14
N SER A 559 8.19 41.43 -17.97
CA SER A 559 9.29 40.79 -17.25
C SER A 559 8.87 39.57 -16.41
N LYS A 560 7.56 39.35 -16.19
CA LYS A 560 7.03 38.30 -15.32
C LYS A 560 6.49 37.11 -16.11
N ASN A 561 6.89 35.91 -15.67
CA ASN A 561 6.44 34.64 -16.24
C ASN A 561 5.31 33.97 -15.41
N ASP A 562 4.90 34.60 -14.31
CA ASP A 562 3.87 34.12 -13.39
C ASP A 562 3.12 35.29 -12.73
N PHE A 563 1.97 35.00 -12.12
CA PHE A 563 1.22 35.93 -11.29
C PHE A 563 0.63 35.24 -10.06
N GLY A 564 0.51 35.98 -8.96
CA GLY A 564 -0.13 35.54 -7.73
C GLY A 564 -1.59 35.96 -7.67
N LEU A 565 -2.47 35.05 -7.26
CA LEU A 565 -3.83 35.36 -6.84
C LEU A 565 -3.99 35.03 -5.37
N LYS A 566 -4.59 35.96 -4.62
CA LYS A 566 -4.93 35.78 -3.21
C LYS A 566 -6.35 36.27 -2.97
N PHE A 567 -7.10 35.52 -2.16
CA PHE A 567 -8.45 35.88 -1.75
C PHE A 567 -8.45 36.21 -0.27
N VAL A 568 -9.08 37.31 0.12
CA VAL A 568 -9.12 37.78 1.51
C VAL A 568 -10.55 38.13 1.88
N VAL A 569 -11.05 37.64 3.00
CA VAL A 569 -12.35 38.08 3.53
C VAL A 569 -12.10 39.13 4.61
N ASN A 570 -12.52 40.36 4.34
CA ASN A 570 -12.50 41.46 5.29
C ASN A 570 -13.85 41.52 6.01
N GLY A 571 -13.87 41.19 7.30
CA GLY A 571 -15.07 41.23 8.14
C GLY A 571 -14.92 40.33 9.37
N ALA A 572 -15.69 40.62 10.42
CA ALA A 572 -15.71 39.79 11.62
C ALA A 572 -16.82 38.73 11.53
N THR A 573 -16.54 37.52 12.03
CA THR A 573 -17.53 36.47 12.25
C THR A 573 -17.98 36.46 13.71
N HIS A 574 -19.19 35.96 13.98
CA HIS A 574 -19.74 35.90 15.35
C HIS A 574 -18.90 35.05 16.30
N ASP A 575 -18.21 34.02 15.78
CA ASP A 575 -17.40 33.06 16.54
C ASP A 575 -15.89 33.35 16.48
N GLY A 576 -15.48 34.42 15.79
CA GLY A 576 -14.08 34.79 15.58
C GLY A 576 -13.29 33.84 14.68
N GLN A 577 -13.95 32.86 14.04
CA GLN A 577 -13.31 31.94 13.09
C GLN A 577 -13.31 32.51 11.66
N PRO A 578 -12.31 32.22 10.83
CA PRO A 578 -12.31 32.66 9.42
C PRO A 578 -13.58 32.24 8.67
N LEU A 579 -14.12 33.13 7.84
CA LEU A 579 -15.32 32.84 7.04
C LEU A 579 -14.99 31.77 5.99
N ASN A 580 -15.79 30.72 5.90
CA ASN A 580 -15.60 29.65 4.92
C ASN A 580 -16.58 29.84 3.76
N ILE A 581 -16.12 30.46 2.66
CA ILE A 581 -16.90 30.58 1.42
C ILE A 581 -16.77 29.27 0.66
N ARG A 582 -17.89 28.60 0.43
CA ARG A 582 -17.93 27.33 -0.29
C ARG A 582 -17.88 27.59 -1.78
N VAL A 583 -16.73 27.36 -2.42
CA VAL A 583 -16.57 27.59 -3.85
C VAL A 583 -17.24 26.46 -4.63
N LYS A 584 -18.12 26.82 -5.57
CA LYS A 584 -18.72 25.92 -6.55
C LYS A 584 -17.92 25.91 -7.85
N ARG A 585 -17.52 27.08 -8.34
CA ARG A 585 -16.69 27.25 -9.56
C ARG A 585 -15.69 28.37 -9.38
N LEU A 586 -14.47 28.14 -9.85
CA LEU A 586 -13.42 29.15 -9.90
C LEU A 586 -12.55 28.88 -11.13
N TYR A 587 -12.70 29.69 -12.17
CA TYR A 587 -11.97 29.50 -13.44
C TYR A 587 -11.65 30.83 -14.12
N LEU A 588 -10.81 30.79 -15.14
CA LEU A 588 -10.52 31.94 -16.02
C LEU A 588 -11.33 31.85 -17.31
N ASP A 589 -11.90 32.95 -17.75
CA ASP A 589 -12.53 33.12 -19.07
C ASP A 589 -11.71 34.12 -19.91
N GLY A 590 -12.05 34.32 -21.18
CA GLY A 590 -11.37 35.31 -22.04
C GLY A 590 -10.02 34.85 -22.61
N MET A 591 -9.82 33.54 -22.67
CA MET A 591 -8.65 32.89 -23.29
C MET A 591 -8.92 32.61 -24.78
N LEU A 592 -7.87 32.36 -25.57
CA LEU A 592 -8.04 31.99 -26.99
C LEU A 592 -8.70 30.62 -27.12
N ALA A 593 -9.38 30.34 -28.23
CA ALA A 593 -10.07 29.04 -28.46
C ALA A 593 -9.13 27.82 -28.33
N LYS A 594 -7.87 27.97 -28.79
CA LYS A 594 -6.81 26.95 -28.64
C LYS A 594 -6.44 26.67 -27.18
N ASN A 595 -6.69 27.62 -26.28
CA ASN A 595 -6.43 27.54 -24.84
C ASN A 595 -7.75 27.48 -24.05
N THR A 596 -8.89 27.24 -24.68
CA THR A 596 -10.19 27.17 -24.01
C THR A 596 -10.64 25.73 -23.88
N LEU A 597 -11.06 25.37 -22.67
CA LEU A 597 -11.48 24.03 -22.25
C LEU A 597 -12.97 23.81 -22.46
N MET A 598 -13.32 22.66 -23.00
CA MET A 598 -14.61 22.01 -22.78
C MET A 598 -14.51 21.22 -21.47
N PRO A 599 -15.09 21.73 -20.37
CA PRO A 599 -14.89 21.19 -19.04
C PRO A 599 -15.53 19.81 -18.86
N VAL A 600 -15.04 19.04 -17.89
CA VAL A 600 -15.57 17.69 -17.60
C VAL A 600 -17.08 17.66 -17.32
N SER A 601 -17.65 18.74 -16.77
CA SER A 601 -19.09 18.87 -16.55
C SER A 601 -19.92 18.81 -17.84
N GLU A 602 -19.32 19.15 -18.99
CA GLU A 602 -19.96 19.09 -20.31
C GLU A 602 -19.63 17.77 -21.05
N THR A 603 -18.45 17.20 -20.82
CA THR A 603 -18.01 15.98 -21.52
C THR A 603 -18.46 14.69 -20.84
N GLU A 604 -18.51 14.65 -19.50
CA GLU A 604 -18.83 13.46 -18.72
C GLU A 604 -20.22 12.85 -19.03
N PRO A 605 -21.29 13.63 -19.26
CA PRO A 605 -22.58 13.09 -19.67
C PRO A 605 -22.54 12.27 -20.98
N ASN A 606 -21.54 12.53 -21.82
CA ASN A 606 -21.33 11.85 -23.10
C ASN A 606 -20.27 10.74 -23.02
N CYS A 607 -19.86 10.36 -21.81
CA CYS A 607 -18.89 9.31 -21.55
C CYS A 607 -19.52 8.12 -20.83
N GLU A 608 -19.12 6.92 -21.21
CA GLU A 608 -19.54 5.69 -20.56
C GLU A 608 -18.38 4.72 -20.33
N GLN A 609 -18.48 3.92 -19.28
CA GLN A 609 -17.49 2.90 -18.96
C GLN A 609 -17.80 1.58 -19.68
N LYS A 610 -16.96 1.21 -20.65
CA LYS A 610 -17.03 -0.06 -21.38
C LYS A 610 -15.87 -0.98 -20.97
N GLY A 611 -16.12 -1.82 -19.97
CA GLY A 611 -15.10 -2.71 -19.39
C GLY A 611 -13.96 -1.89 -18.80
N VAL A 612 -12.72 -2.12 -19.26
CA VAL A 612 -11.52 -1.39 -18.80
C VAL A 612 -11.34 0.00 -19.43
N SER A 613 -12.21 0.40 -20.36
CA SER A 613 -12.08 1.64 -21.12
C SER A 613 -13.18 2.64 -20.78
N THR A 614 -12.83 3.92 -20.77
CA THR A 614 -13.80 5.02 -20.86
C THR A 614 -13.97 5.36 -22.34
N VAL A 615 -15.21 5.40 -22.83
CA VAL A 615 -15.55 5.76 -24.21
C VAL A 615 -16.44 7.00 -24.17
N CYS A 616 -16.06 8.04 -24.90
CA CYS A 616 -16.77 9.30 -24.96
C CYS A 616 -17.10 9.67 -26.39
N GLU A 617 -18.32 10.15 -26.63
CA GLU A 617 -18.74 10.72 -27.93
C GLU A 617 -18.82 12.24 -27.78
N ILE A 618 -17.79 12.95 -28.24
CA ILE A 618 -17.64 14.40 -27.97
C ILE A 618 -17.72 15.18 -29.29
N THR A 619 -18.53 16.24 -29.29
CA THR A 619 -18.59 17.23 -30.38
C THR A 619 -17.87 18.51 -29.94
N VAL A 620 -16.74 18.80 -30.56
CA VAL A 620 -15.89 19.96 -30.31
C VAL A 620 -16.36 21.14 -31.15
N THR A 621 -16.54 22.30 -30.51
CA THR A 621 -16.98 23.56 -31.14
C THR A 621 -15.79 24.45 -31.52
N GLU A 622 -16.03 25.53 -32.27
CA GLU A 622 -14.98 26.51 -32.61
C GLU A 622 -14.52 27.36 -31.40
N GLU A 623 -15.27 27.32 -30.29
CA GLU A 623 -14.99 28.13 -29.09
C GLU A 623 -13.98 27.47 -28.14
N ALA A 624 -13.80 26.16 -28.21
CA ALA A 624 -12.98 25.40 -27.27
C ALA A 624 -12.35 24.17 -27.93
N ASN A 625 -11.03 24.19 -28.12
CA ASN A 625 -10.31 23.07 -28.72
C ASN A 625 -9.87 22.02 -27.69
N ILE A 626 -9.76 22.40 -26.42
CA ILE A 626 -9.25 21.50 -25.39
C ILE A 626 -10.38 20.71 -24.78
N VAL A 627 -10.39 19.40 -24.96
CA VAL A 627 -11.42 18.49 -24.42
C VAL A 627 -10.91 17.86 -23.13
N GLN A 628 -11.54 18.16 -21.99
CA GLN A 628 -11.26 17.49 -20.72
C GLN A 628 -12.10 16.22 -20.58
N LEU A 629 -11.50 15.09 -20.24
CA LEU A 629 -12.20 13.81 -20.10
C LEU A 629 -12.38 13.44 -18.62
N PRO A 630 -13.42 12.66 -18.25
CA PRO A 630 -13.61 12.10 -16.90
C PRO A 630 -12.65 10.92 -16.64
N VAL A 631 -11.35 11.17 -16.81
CA VAL A 631 -10.26 10.20 -16.63
C VAL A 631 -9.08 10.90 -15.99
N LEU A 632 -8.64 10.42 -14.83
CA LEU A 632 -7.46 10.94 -14.14
C LEU A 632 -6.20 10.76 -14.99
N TYR A 633 -5.41 11.82 -15.08
CA TYR A 633 -4.20 11.85 -15.88
C TYR A 633 -3.01 11.21 -15.16
N TYR A 634 -2.32 10.32 -15.86
CA TYR A 634 -1.04 9.77 -15.46
C TYR A 634 -0.12 9.71 -16.68
N PRO A 635 1.09 10.30 -16.62
CA PRO A 635 1.97 10.42 -17.77
C PRO A 635 2.39 9.05 -18.30
N ASP A 636 2.28 8.85 -19.62
CA ASP A 636 2.67 7.62 -20.35
C ASP A 636 1.99 6.31 -19.89
N MET A 637 0.91 6.41 -19.11
CA MET A 637 0.16 5.25 -18.57
C MET A 637 -1.24 5.10 -19.17
N LEU A 638 -1.62 6.01 -20.06
CA LEU A 638 -2.90 6.07 -20.74
C LEU A 638 -2.73 5.79 -22.23
N LYS A 639 -3.60 4.93 -22.76
CA LYS A 639 -3.75 4.70 -24.19
C LYS A 639 -5.01 5.40 -24.64
N VAL A 640 -4.85 6.48 -25.39
CA VAL A 640 -5.94 7.28 -25.95
C VAL A 640 -6.04 7.02 -27.44
N ARG A 641 -7.25 6.71 -27.90
CA ARG A 641 -7.59 6.58 -29.32
C ARG A 641 -8.72 7.53 -29.67
N VAL A 642 -8.56 8.26 -30.76
CA VAL A 642 -9.56 9.19 -31.31
C VAL A 642 -9.98 8.63 -32.66
N ASN A 643 -11.27 8.33 -32.83
CA ASN A 643 -11.81 7.68 -34.03
C ASN A 643 -11.06 6.38 -34.41
N GLY A 644 -10.66 5.61 -33.40
CA GLY A 644 -9.91 4.36 -33.55
C GLY A 644 -8.40 4.52 -33.78
N GLN A 645 -7.92 5.72 -34.15
CA GLN A 645 -6.51 6.01 -34.37
C GLN A 645 -5.80 6.41 -33.06
N PRO A 646 -4.52 6.08 -32.87
CA PRO A 646 -3.73 6.63 -31.77
C PRO A 646 -3.76 8.17 -31.80
N SER A 647 -4.10 8.79 -30.68
CA SER A 647 -4.11 10.25 -30.55
C SER A 647 -2.71 10.82 -30.35
N GLN A 648 -2.57 12.14 -30.52
CA GLN A 648 -1.47 12.90 -29.94
C GLN A 648 -1.40 12.69 -28.41
N ARG A 649 -0.24 12.97 -27.81
CA ARG A 649 0.00 12.74 -26.38
C ARG A 649 -1.03 13.52 -25.54
N PRO A 650 -1.85 12.84 -24.71
CA PRO A 650 -2.71 13.53 -23.77
C PRO A 650 -1.86 14.31 -22.76
N PHE A 651 -2.46 15.32 -22.15
CA PHE A 651 -1.82 16.12 -21.10
C PHE A 651 -2.78 16.34 -19.92
N ALA A 652 -2.24 16.83 -18.81
CA ALA A 652 -3.00 17.15 -17.62
C ALA A 652 -3.62 18.54 -17.72
N VAL A 653 -4.91 18.65 -17.41
CA VAL A 653 -5.56 19.92 -17.09
C VAL A 653 -6.20 19.77 -15.72
N HIS A 654 -6.02 20.80 -14.88
CA HIS A 654 -6.58 20.80 -13.54
C HIS A 654 -8.11 20.82 -13.57
N HIS A 655 -8.70 20.15 -12.59
CA HIS A 655 -10.11 20.21 -12.29
C HIS A 655 -10.26 20.15 -10.78
N HIS A 656 -10.45 21.31 -10.16
CA HIS A 656 -10.26 21.50 -8.72
C HIS A 656 -8.88 20.94 -8.32
N ASP A 657 -8.84 19.90 -7.48
CA ASP A 657 -7.60 19.28 -7.02
C ASP A 657 -7.21 18.00 -7.75
N TYR A 658 -7.96 17.63 -8.78
CA TYR A 658 -7.64 16.53 -9.69
C TYR A 658 -6.86 17.04 -10.90
N ASN A 659 -6.11 16.13 -11.51
CA ASN A 659 -5.61 16.32 -12.87
C ASN A 659 -6.33 15.35 -13.79
N LEU A 660 -7.08 15.92 -14.74
CA LEU A 660 -7.84 15.17 -15.72
C LEU A 660 -7.13 15.13 -17.05
N THR A 661 -7.37 14.03 -17.77
CA THR A 661 -6.81 13.76 -19.08
C THR A 661 -7.48 14.68 -20.09
N SER A 662 -6.67 15.46 -20.81
CA SER A 662 -7.18 16.37 -21.83
C SER A 662 -6.50 16.17 -23.18
N LEU A 663 -7.20 16.57 -24.24
CA LEU A 663 -6.77 16.46 -25.63
C LEU A 663 -6.99 17.79 -26.34
N ASP A 664 -6.08 18.16 -27.23
CA ASP A 664 -6.28 19.24 -28.19
C ASP A 664 -6.87 18.65 -29.47
N LEU A 665 -8.12 19.02 -29.76
CA LEU A 665 -8.88 18.53 -30.90
C LEU A 665 -9.43 19.73 -31.69
N LYS A 666 -9.42 19.59 -33.02
CA LYS A 666 -10.07 20.56 -33.89
C LYS A 666 -11.59 20.43 -33.78
N PRO A 667 -12.37 21.44 -34.22
CA PRO A 667 -13.82 21.33 -34.29
C PRO A 667 -14.26 20.10 -35.09
N GLY A 668 -15.21 19.34 -34.56
CA GLY A 668 -15.64 18.07 -35.13
C GLY A 668 -16.24 17.11 -34.09
N THR A 669 -16.75 15.96 -34.54
CA THR A 669 -17.28 14.91 -33.66
C THR A 669 -16.30 13.74 -33.59
N TYR A 670 -16.05 13.27 -32.36
CA TYR A 670 -15.03 12.29 -32.07
C TYR A 670 -15.53 11.21 -31.11
N THR A 671 -15.22 9.96 -31.46
CA THR A 671 -15.25 8.84 -30.52
C THR A 671 -13.89 8.72 -29.86
N ILE A 672 -13.82 9.05 -28.57
CA ILE A 672 -12.59 9.04 -27.78
C ILE A 672 -12.61 7.84 -26.86
N LYS A 673 -11.61 6.97 -26.98
CA LYS A 673 -11.44 5.79 -26.12
C LYS A 673 -10.15 5.92 -25.31
N THR A 674 -10.29 5.95 -24.00
CA THR A 674 -9.18 6.02 -23.05
C THR A 674 -9.07 4.74 -22.25
N THR A 675 -7.87 4.21 -22.07
CA THR A 675 -7.62 2.99 -21.29
C THR A 675 -6.34 3.12 -20.48
N PHE A 676 -6.42 2.83 -19.18
CA PHE A 676 -5.25 2.79 -18.32
C PHE A 676 -4.48 1.47 -18.52
N HIS A 677 -3.21 1.55 -18.91
CA HIS A 677 -2.38 0.38 -19.16
C HIS A 677 -1.02 0.40 -18.45
N GLY A 678 -0.75 1.40 -17.60
CA GLY A 678 0.57 1.56 -16.98
C GLY A 678 1.69 1.78 -18.00
N LEU A 679 2.95 1.69 -17.56
CA LEU A 679 4.08 1.94 -18.46
C LEU A 679 4.26 0.78 -19.46
N ALA A 680 4.07 1.07 -20.75
CA ALA A 680 4.07 0.05 -21.81
C ALA A 680 5.38 -0.76 -21.88
N TRP A 681 6.53 -0.08 -21.78
CA TRP A 681 7.85 -0.71 -21.82
C TRP A 681 8.09 -1.63 -20.61
N ALA A 682 7.59 -1.25 -19.43
CA ALA A 682 7.69 -2.05 -18.22
C ALA A 682 6.81 -3.31 -18.29
N ASN A 683 5.62 -3.19 -18.91
CA ASN A 683 4.75 -4.33 -19.18
C ASN A 683 5.44 -5.35 -20.11
N TRP A 684 6.12 -4.90 -21.16
CA TRP A 684 6.85 -5.77 -22.06
C TRP A 684 7.97 -6.54 -21.37
N ILE A 685 8.79 -5.86 -20.56
CA ILE A 685 9.87 -6.49 -19.80
C ILE A 685 9.31 -7.56 -18.84
N SER A 686 8.26 -7.23 -18.10
CA SER A 686 7.61 -8.19 -17.20
C SER A 686 6.98 -9.36 -17.97
N GLY A 687 6.30 -9.09 -19.10
CA GLY A 687 5.70 -10.11 -19.95
C GLY A 687 6.75 -11.09 -20.49
N LEU A 688 7.88 -10.58 -20.98
CA LEU A 688 9.00 -11.42 -21.43
C LEU A 688 9.60 -12.24 -20.29
N ALA A 689 9.70 -11.68 -19.08
CA ALA A 689 10.16 -12.42 -17.90
C ALA A 689 9.20 -13.56 -17.52
N TRP A 690 7.88 -13.34 -17.60
CA TRP A 690 6.87 -14.37 -17.38
C TRP A 690 6.95 -15.47 -18.45
N LEU A 691 7.08 -15.11 -19.73
CA LEU A 691 7.27 -16.08 -20.82
C LEU A 691 8.55 -16.91 -20.61
N GLY A 692 9.64 -16.27 -20.21
CA GLY A 692 10.89 -16.94 -19.85
C GLY A 692 10.70 -17.90 -18.67
N LEU A 693 10.00 -17.48 -17.61
CA LEU A 693 9.69 -18.33 -16.45
C LEU A 693 8.83 -19.54 -16.83
N ILE A 694 7.81 -19.34 -17.67
CA ILE A 694 6.96 -20.43 -18.19
C ILE A 694 7.80 -21.40 -19.03
N GLY A 695 8.65 -20.88 -19.90
CA GLY A 695 9.66 -21.69 -20.62
C GLY A 695 10.52 -22.48 -19.65
N LEU A 696 10.97 -21.87 -18.54
CA LEU A 696 11.75 -22.56 -17.52
C LEU A 696 10.97 -23.68 -16.81
N ILE A 697 9.65 -23.56 -16.67
CA ILE A 697 8.81 -24.59 -16.04
C ILE A 697 8.62 -25.77 -17.01
N ILE A 698 8.41 -25.50 -18.30
CA ILE A 698 8.05 -26.50 -19.30
C ILE A 698 9.27 -27.22 -19.89
N SER A 699 10.42 -26.54 -20.06
CA SER A 699 11.57 -27.18 -20.71
C SER A 699 12.04 -28.40 -19.90
N PRO A 700 12.17 -29.59 -20.54
CA PRO A 700 12.76 -30.74 -19.89
C PRO A 700 14.16 -30.40 -19.40
N LYS A 701 14.61 -31.06 -18.32
CA LYS A 701 15.99 -30.91 -17.86
C LYS A 701 16.90 -31.39 -18.99
N ILE A 702 17.45 -30.47 -19.77
CA ILE A 702 18.59 -30.78 -20.62
C ILE A 702 19.67 -31.24 -19.66
N GLY A 703 20.03 -32.52 -19.76
CA GLY A 703 20.97 -33.17 -18.86
C GLY A 703 22.26 -32.38 -18.81
N ARG A 704 22.77 -32.10 -17.61
CA ARG A 704 24.22 -32.08 -17.45
C ARG A 704 24.65 -33.52 -17.73
N SER A 705 25.30 -33.75 -18.88
CA SER A 705 26.12 -34.95 -19.01
C SER A 705 27.07 -34.96 -17.81
N LYS A 706 27.19 -36.14 -17.21
CA LYS A 706 28.31 -36.43 -16.34
C LYS A 706 29.52 -36.42 -17.26
N ASP A 707 30.45 -35.50 -17.02
CA ASP A 707 31.88 -35.68 -17.26
C ASP A 707 32.60 -35.19 -16.00
#